data_AF-A0A7S3ZL07-F1
#
_entry.id   AF-A0A7S3ZL07-F1
#
_cell.length_a   1.000
_cell.length_b   1.000
_cell.length_c   1.000
_cell.angle_alpha   90.00
_cell.angle_beta   90.00
_cell.angle_gamma   90.00
#
_symmetry.space_group_name_H-M   'P 1'
#
loop_
_entity.id
_entity.type
_entity.pdbx_description
1 polymer ?
#
loop_
_entity_poly.entity_id
_entity_poly.type
_entity_poly.pdbx_seq_one_letter_code
_entity_poly.pdbx_strand_id
1 'polypeptide(L)'
;MHRASTWLLLAASTRALLAPLRRLGLKKPPAPSIVFDDDDYDHEENVWCPLDECEIPPEASSLESSLRRDRGLLGKAWKRLGRAWQGRGRKPPGKLVLIRHGQSTWNANKTFTGWVDVDLSPIGETEMEHAARLMLERGLQADVVYTSVLKRAIRSAWILLAELGQTYRPVVKDWRLNERHYGALQGRSKVGLVDVLSPAVVQSFRAGYATRPPELPDAHALSATRERKYVGLPRGDLPRAESLEECLERVVPVFQERILQDLDEGLDVVVVAHGNSLRGLVKNIDGLDDSVIERVGIPNGIPLVYEFDRDDSGTLIPVETMDKTQTDLSGEFLEERGLLREAIALERKALLEPPSWAPSSQDAVSSTLEQGLETLARERRVMAYAQLGTNLPLVDPVPLLAQAPIKVVPSVVPDADARGGVVEARPTQPQAGPMASRERPRRRRSVKPPTPGKQRPPLVILIRHGQTTHNKLGLFTGWEDAPLSPEGRAEASRAGALLAAHGVEVDAVYTSWLTRAITTAWLVLAPLDSLWVSIHKSWRLNERMYGALTGLSKKMIAQRHGEAQFRKWRRGFAERPPPASPFSSKYPGNDERYVKYVHDLPISLRQSFIRSLGHGKIELHHKLPRTESLKDCLQRTIPYYRDTILPQTVAQNRTVLISSSENAIRGLLMDLCDVPRDVISDIEIPTGVPLVYDLESRCLHLFDDGILPKPRDRYDFGAAADVIFRPCDDEEGCPVDPHLYLDDAFCEDSELDRYETEAAEREAWQRVLNLDDEEFTTHMSSFYRPPVAADATRWDDEPLEIEI
;
A
#
# COMPACT_ATOMS: atom_id res chain seq x y z
N MET A 1 1.95 -1.19 -40.35
CA MET A 1 3.28 -1.04 -40.98
C MET A 1 4.37 -0.57 -39.98
N HIS A 2 4.39 -1.08 -38.74
CA HIS A 2 5.41 -0.76 -37.72
C HIS A 2 6.31 -1.95 -37.36
N ARG A 3 6.71 -2.76 -38.36
CA ARG A 3 7.62 -3.92 -38.14
C ARG A 3 8.83 -3.98 -39.09
N ALA A 4 9.02 -2.99 -39.96
CA ALA A 4 10.11 -3.02 -40.95
C ALA A 4 11.31 -2.10 -40.61
N SER A 5 11.17 -1.14 -39.69
CA SER A 5 12.23 -0.17 -39.36
C SER A 5 13.24 -0.65 -38.31
N THR A 6 13.03 -1.81 -37.68
CA THR A 6 13.93 -2.34 -36.63
C THR A 6 15.07 -3.20 -37.20
N TRP A 7 15.00 -3.64 -38.47
CA TRP A 7 15.98 -4.55 -39.07
C TRP A 7 17.08 -3.84 -39.88
N LEU A 8 16.88 -2.60 -40.30
CA LEU A 8 17.90 -1.81 -41.00
C LEU A 8 18.98 -1.23 -40.05
N LEU A 9 18.69 -1.09 -38.75
CA LEU A 9 19.66 -0.66 -37.73
C LEU A 9 20.58 -1.79 -37.22
N LEU A 10 20.18 -3.06 -37.39
CA LEU A 10 21.01 -4.22 -37.02
C LEU A 10 22.03 -4.61 -38.11
N ALA A 11 21.82 -4.19 -39.36
CA ALA A 11 22.77 -4.42 -40.45
C ALA A 11 23.89 -3.37 -40.51
N ALA A 12 23.66 -2.16 -39.97
CA ALA A 12 24.67 -1.10 -39.91
C ALA A 12 25.68 -1.27 -38.75
N SER A 13 25.33 -2.03 -37.71
CA SER A 13 26.16 -2.21 -36.50
C SER A 13 27.15 -3.38 -36.59
N THR A 14 27.09 -4.21 -37.64
CA THR A 14 28.08 -5.26 -37.91
C THR A 14 29.36 -4.78 -38.57
N ARG A 15 29.44 -3.53 -39.06
CA ARG A 15 30.70 -2.92 -39.56
C ARG A 15 31.54 -2.22 -38.48
N ALA A 16 30.99 -1.95 -37.29
CA ALA A 16 31.69 -1.27 -36.20
C ALA A 16 32.30 -2.21 -35.13
N LEU A 17 32.07 -3.53 -35.23
CA LEU A 17 32.49 -4.52 -34.21
C LEU A 17 33.73 -5.35 -34.58
N LEU A 18 34.44 -5.02 -35.66
CA LEU A 18 35.64 -5.75 -36.13
C LEU A 18 36.92 -4.91 -36.23
N ALA A 19 37.07 -3.90 -35.38
CA ALA A 19 38.37 -3.28 -35.09
C ALA A 19 38.54 -3.28 -33.56
N PRO A 20 39.10 -4.36 -32.95
CA PRO A 20 40.53 -4.66 -33.05
C PRO A 20 40.87 -6.17 -32.85
N LEU A 21 41.12 -6.92 -33.91
CA LEU A 21 41.71 -8.28 -33.84
C LEU A 21 42.99 -8.40 -34.70
N ARG A 22 43.79 -7.34 -34.75
CA ARG A 22 45.19 -7.38 -35.21
C ARG A 22 46.13 -7.28 -34.00
N ARG A 23 46.25 -8.36 -33.22
CA ARG A 23 47.38 -8.56 -32.29
C ARG A 23 47.63 -10.00 -31.83
N LEU A 24 47.03 -11.00 -32.46
CA LEU A 24 47.33 -12.41 -32.18
C LEU A 24 47.55 -13.15 -33.50
N GLY A 25 48.83 -13.32 -33.84
CA GLY A 25 49.30 -13.86 -35.12
C GLY A 25 48.97 -15.34 -35.29
N LEU A 26 47.91 -15.62 -36.06
CA LEU A 26 47.62 -16.96 -36.58
C LEU A 26 47.51 -16.91 -38.11
N LYS A 27 48.20 -17.85 -38.77
CA LYS A 27 48.50 -17.90 -40.22
C LYS A 27 47.25 -18.18 -41.08
N LYS A 28 47.18 -17.55 -42.26
CA LYS A 28 46.19 -17.75 -43.35
C LYS A 28 46.50 -18.98 -44.22
N PRO A 29 45.49 -19.62 -44.84
CA PRO A 29 45.55 -20.16 -46.20
C PRO A 29 44.72 -19.30 -47.21
N PRO A 30 44.88 -19.50 -48.53
CA PRO A 30 44.83 -18.42 -49.51
C PRO A 30 43.45 -18.17 -50.11
N ALA A 31 43.23 -16.94 -50.57
CA ALA A 31 42.12 -16.53 -51.42
C ALA A 31 42.59 -16.43 -52.88
N PRO A 32 41.73 -16.63 -53.89
CA PRO A 32 41.85 -15.96 -55.16
C PRO A 32 41.12 -14.60 -55.13
N SER A 33 41.84 -13.65 -55.70
CA SER A 33 41.57 -12.23 -55.97
C SER A 33 40.36 -11.96 -56.86
N ILE A 34 39.77 -10.77 -56.71
CA ILE A 34 39.67 -9.73 -57.76
C ILE A 34 39.42 -8.38 -57.05
N VAL A 35 40.03 -7.33 -57.60
CA VAL A 35 40.25 -5.97 -57.06
C VAL A 35 39.40 -4.96 -57.88
N PHE A 36 39.39 -3.71 -57.38
CA PHE A 36 39.02 -2.40 -57.97
C PHE A 36 37.64 -1.88 -57.54
N ASP A 37 37.45 -0.61 -57.14
CA ASP A 37 38.34 0.56 -57.08
C ASP A 37 37.75 1.62 -56.10
N ASP A 38 38.60 2.57 -55.68
CA ASP A 38 38.36 3.72 -54.79
C ASP A 38 37.52 4.85 -55.41
N ASP A 39 36.85 5.67 -54.57
CA ASP A 39 36.99 7.15 -54.52
C ASP A 39 35.85 7.88 -53.75
N ASP A 40 36.27 8.53 -52.66
CA ASP A 40 36.00 9.87 -52.10
C ASP A 40 34.65 10.66 -52.18
N TYR A 41 34.31 11.18 -50.99
CA TYR A 41 33.84 12.52 -50.57
C TYR A 41 32.42 13.09 -50.90
N ASP A 42 31.80 13.51 -49.79
CA ASP A 42 31.14 14.81 -49.51
C ASP A 42 29.60 15.05 -49.49
N HIS A 43 29.26 15.77 -48.40
CA HIS A 43 28.18 16.73 -48.11
C HIS A 43 26.70 16.34 -47.95
N GLU A 44 26.27 16.44 -46.68
CA GLU A 44 25.13 17.15 -46.06
C GLU A 44 23.75 17.31 -46.74
N GLU A 45 22.77 17.39 -45.82
CA GLU A 45 21.37 17.87 -45.93
C GLU A 45 20.32 16.85 -46.38
N ASN A 46 19.36 16.57 -45.48
CA ASN A 46 18.09 15.96 -45.86
C ASN A 46 16.93 16.69 -45.18
N VAL A 47 16.29 17.51 -46.04
CA VAL A 47 14.97 18.11 -45.92
C VAL A 47 13.89 17.02 -45.93
N TRP A 48 12.83 17.24 -45.16
CA TRP A 48 11.65 16.38 -45.05
C TRP A 48 10.54 16.89 -45.97
N CYS A 49 10.00 16.06 -46.89
CA CYS A 49 8.59 16.06 -47.34
C CYS A 49 8.28 14.94 -48.38
N PRO A 50 7.01 14.64 -48.77
CA PRO A 50 6.33 13.39 -48.42
C PRO A 50 5.93 12.51 -49.63
N LEU A 51 5.31 11.38 -49.29
CA LEU A 51 4.67 10.35 -50.11
C LEU A 51 3.78 10.92 -51.24
N ASP A 52 3.96 10.44 -52.48
CA ASP A 52 2.99 9.57 -53.18
C ASP A 52 3.42 9.27 -54.63
N GLU A 53 2.94 8.12 -55.13
CA GLU A 53 2.89 7.67 -56.54
C GLU A 53 4.21 7.26 -57.26
N CYS A 54 4.32 5.96 -57.61
CA CYS A 54 4.50 5.53 -59.01
C CYS A 54 4.49 3.99 -59.16
N GLU A 55 3.85 3.56 -60.25
CA GLU A 55 3.48 2.19 -60.63
C GLU A 55 4.66 1.32 -61.13
N ILE A 56 4.47 0.00 -61.10
CA ILE A 56 5.44 -1.02 -61.57
C ILE A 56 5.03 -1.52 -62.97
N PRO A 57 5.91 -1.55 -63.98
CA PRO A 57 5.66 -2.25 -65.23
C PRO A 57 6.11 -3.74 -65.19
N PRO A 58 5.48 -4.63 -65.98
CA PRO A 58 5.71 -6.07 -65.93
C PRO A 58 6.75 -6.56 -66.96
N GLU A 59 7.11 -7.85 -66.81
CA GLU A 59 7.90 -8.72 -67.71
C GLU A 59 9.43 -8.75 -67.45
N ALA A 60 10.12 -9.89 -67.40
CA ALA A 60 9.70 -11.29 -67.39
C ALA A 60 10.90 -12.17 -66.99
N SER A 61 10.61 -13.14 -66.12
CA SER A 61 11.10 -14.52 -66.12
C SER A 61 12.42 -14.86 -66.83
N SER A 62 13.49 -15.05 -66.06
CA SER A 62 14.50 -16.10 -66.35
C SER A 62 15.30 -16.58 -65.13
N LEU A 63 15.04 -16.06 -63.92
CA LEU A 63 15.78 -16.41 -62.69
C LEU A 63 14.98 -17.24 -61.66
N GLU A 64 13.78 -17.71 -62.01
CA GLU A 64 12.90 -18.46 -61.09
C GLU A 64 13.12 -19.99 -61.07
N SER A 65 13.84 -20.56 -62.04
CA SER A 65 14.04 -22.02 -62.09
C SER A 65 15.18 -22.51 -61.19
N SER A 66 16.17 -21.68 -60.87
CA SER A 66 17.28 -22.05 -59.96
C SER A 66 17.01 -21.76 -58.48
N LEU A 67 16.06 -20.87 -58.15
CA LEU A 67 15.71 -20.54 -56.75
C LEU A 67 14.64 -21.45 -56.12
N ARG A 68 14.11 -22.44 -56.86
CA ARG A 68 13.10 -23.39 -56.34
C ARG A 68 13.68 -24.62 -55.63
N ARG A 69 15.00 -24.90 -55.71
CA ARG A 69 15.60 -26.04 -54.98
C ARG A 69 16.11 -25.71 -53.57
N ASP A 70 16.43 -24.45 -53.25
CA ASP A 70 16.98 -24.09 -51.93
C ASP A 70 15.97 -23.55 -50.90
N ARG A 71 14.73 -23.27 -51.30
CA ARG A 71 13.64 -22.91 -50.35
C ARG A 71 13.23 -24.08 -49.43
N GLY A 72 13.58 -25.32 -49.78
CA GLY A 72 13.27 -26.51 -48.97
C GLY A 72 14.14 -26.67 -47.73
N LEU A 73 15.41 -26.23 -47.77
CA LEU A 73 16.35 -26.36 -46.65
C LEU A 73 16.22 -25.19 -45.67
N LEU A 74 16.12 -23.96 -46.17
CA LEU A 74 15.87 -22.77 -45.35
C LEU A 74 14.49 -22.80 -44.70
N GLY A 75 13.44 -23.28 -45.41
CA GLY A 75 12.11 -23.45 -44.83
C GLY A 75 12.04 -24.53 -43.74
N LYS A 76 12.86 -25.59 -43.82
CA LYS A 76 12.98 -26.61 -42.77
C LYS A 76 13.79 -26.11 -41.58
N ALA A 77 14.84 -25.31 -41.81
CA ALA A 77 15.59 -24.63 -40.77
C ALA A 77 14.73 -23.58 -40.04
N TRP A 78 13.92 -22.81 -40.77
CA TRP A 78 12.96 -21.85 -40.20
C TRP A 78 11.77 -22.51 -39.51
N LYS A 79 11.27 -23.66 -39.99
CA LYS A 79 10.28 -24.45 -39.23
C LYS A 79 10.89 -25.16 -38.02
N ARG A 80 12.19 -25.44 -38.00
CA ARG A 80 12.91 -25.97 -36.82
C ARG A 80 13.22 -24.87 -35.82
N LEU A 81 13.65 -23.69 -36.26
CA LEU A 81 13.83 -22.49 -35.44
C LEU A 81 12.50 -21.94 -34.94
N GLY A 82 11.46 -21.93 -35.77
CA GLY A 82 10.09 -21.57 -35.42
C GLY A 82 9.47 -22.54 -34.42
N ARG A 83 9.74 -23.86 -34.53
CA ARG A 83 9.36 -24.84 -33.49
C ARG A 83 10.21 -24.76 -32.23
N ALA A 84 11.49 -24.40 -32.34
CA ALA A 84 12.35 -24.13 -31.18
C ALA A 84 11.99 -22.82 -30.46
N TRP A 85 11.40 -21.85 -31.16
CA TRP A 85 10.85 -20.62 -30.58
C TRP A 85 9.40 -20.75 -30.11
N GLN A 86 8.60 -21.64 -30.73
CA GLN A 86 7.28 -22.07 -30.23
C GLN A 86 7.39 -23.00 -29.01
N GLY A 87 8.62 -23.40 -28.64
CA GLY A 87 8.94 -24.25 -27.50
C GLY A 87 9.52 -23.51 -26.30
N ARG A 88 9.13 -22.25 -26.03
CA ARG A 88 9.14 -21.81 -24.63
C ARG A 88 8.01 -22.56 -23.94
N GLY A 89 8.30 -23.77 -23.46
CA GLY A 89 7.36 -24.53 -22.65
C GLY A 89 6.79 -23.62 -21.56
N ARG A 90 5.47 -23.68 -21.33
CA ARG A 90 4.85 -22.99 -20.20
C ARG A 90 5.65 -23.34 -18.96
N LYS A 91 5.91 -22.34 -18.10
CA LYS A 91 6.55 -22.60 -16.81
C LYS A 91 5.76 -23.69 -16.07
N PRO A 92 6.43 -24.55 -15.28
CA PRO A 92 5.69 -25.43 -14.38
C PRO A 92 4.75 -24.59 -13.52
N PRO A 93 3.55 -25.11 -13.18
CA PRO A 93 2.65 -24.41 -12.26
C PRO A 93 3.36 -24.08 -10.94
N GLY A 94 2.95 -22.97 -10.33
CA GLY A 94 3.45 -22.58 -9.02
C GLY A 94 2.88 -23.46 -7.91
N LYS A 95 3.44 -23.32 -6.70
CA LYS A 95 2.93 -24.00 -5.50
C LYS A 95 1.89 -23.13 -4.80
N LEU A 96 0.88 -23.76 -4.21
CA LEU A 96 -0.12 -23.10 -3.39
C LEU A 96 0.14 -23.41 -1.92
N VAL A 97 0.29 -22.39 -1.08
CA VAL A 97 0.46 -22.54 0.37
C VAL A 97 -0.74 -21.93 1.08
N LEU A 98 -1.52 -22.75 1.76
CA LEU A 98 -2.66 -22.33 2.56
C LEU A 98 -2.25 -22.24 4.03
N ILE A 99 -2.48 -21.09 4.66
CA ILE A 99 -2.14 -20.87 6.08
C ILE A 99 -3.34 -20.26 6.79
N ARG A 100 -3.83 -20.92 7.84
CA ARG A 100 -4.81 -20.31 8.74
C ARG A 100 -4.08 -19.28 9.61
N HIS A 101 -4.64 -18.09 9.73
CA HIS A 101 -4.10 -17.04 10.60
C HIS A 101 -3.79 -17.56 12.02
N GLY A 102 -2.85 -16.94 12.71
CA GLY A 102 -2.54 -17.29 14.09
C GLY A 102 -3.71 -17.06 15.05
N GLN A 103 -3.64 -17.59 16.27
CA GLN A 103 -4.67 -17.44 17.28
C GLN A 103 -5.07 -15.97 17.47
N SER A 104 -6.38 -15.67 17.38
CA SER A 104 -6.90 -14.34 17.73
C SER A 104 -7.23 -14.22 19.21
N THR A 105 -7.33 -12.99 19.69
CA THR A 105 -7.80 -12.67 21.06
C THR A 105 -9.14 -13.35 21.40
N TRP A 106 -10.04 -13.48 20.43
CA TRP A 106 -11.34 -14.14 20.62
C TRP A 106 -11.31 -15.66 20.45
N ASN A 107 -10.30 -16.20 19.75
CA ASN A 107 -10.08 -17.65 19.76
C ASN A 107 -9.60 -18.09 21.15
N ALA A 108 -8.68 -17.33 21.75
CA ALA A 108 -8.14 -17.60 23.08
C ALA A 108 -9.23 -17.66 24.16
N ASN A 109 -10.21 -16.74 24.13
CA ASN A 109 -11.30 -16.69 25.10
C ASN A 109 -12.58 -17.47 24.66
N LYS A 110 -12.49 -18.30 23.62
CA LYS A 110 -13.59 -19.15 23.12
C LYS A 110 -14.86 -18.36 22.71
N THR A 111 -14.72 -17.18 22.13
CA THR A 111 -15.84 -16.36 21.61
C THR A 111 -16.12 -16.68 20.12
N PHE A 112 -17.37 -16.57 19.69
CA PHE A 112 -17.72 -16.59 18.27
C PHE A 112 -17.27 -15.29 17.60
N THR A 113 -16.34 -15.37 16.65
CA THR A 113 -15.76 -14.19 15.98
C THR A 113 -16.47 -13.82 14.68
N GLY A 114 -16.47 -14.73 13.70
CA GLY A 114 -16.99 -14.45 12.35
C GLY A 114 -16.31 -13.25 11.72
N TRP A 115 -17.10 -12.30 11.22
CA TRP A 115 -16.58 -11.11 10.53
C TRP A 115 -16.13 -10.00 11.47
N VAL A 116 -16.32 -10.14 12.79
CA VAL A 116 -15.83 -9.15 13.76
C VAL A 116 -14.31 -9.05 13.66
N ASP A 117 -13.82 -7.82 13.56
CA ASP A 117 -12.43 -7.53 13.21
C ASP A 117 -11.52 -7.48 14.44
N VAL A 118 -11.27 -8.66 15.01
CA VAL A 118 -10.40 -8.84 16.18
C VAL A 118 -8.95 -9.08 15.79
N ASP A 119 -8.04 -8.64 16.66
CA ASP A 119 -6.59 -8.78 16.46
C ASP A 119 -6.06 -10.15 16.92
N LEU A 120 -4.82 -10.47 16.51
CA LEU A 120 -4.03 -11.61 16.94
C LEU A 120 -3.72 -11.52 18.44
N SER A 121 -3.61 -12.68 19.10
CA SER A 121 -2.96 -12.77 20.40
C SER A 121 -1.43 -12.82 20.23
N PRO A 122 -0.63 -12.56 21.28
CA PRO A 122 0.82 -12.75 21.20
C PRO A 122 1.22 -14.18 20.78
N ILE A 123 0.44 -15.19 21.17
CA ILE A 123 0.64 -16.58 20.73
C ILE A 123 0.43 -16.69 19.22
N GLY A 124 -0.63 -16.08 18.70
CA GLY A 124 -0.91 -16.07 17.26
C GLY A 124 0.16 -15.35 16.43
N GLU A 125 0.88 -14.38 17.00
CA GLU A 125 2.04 -13.77 16.33
C GLU A 125 3.20 -14.79 16.23
N THR A 126 3.54 -15.45 17.32
CA THR A 126 4.58 -16.51 17.35
C THR A 126 4.25 -17.68 16.43
N GLU A 127 2.98 -18.09 16.35
CA GLU A 127 2.53 -19.13 15.42
C GLU A 127 2.85 -18.78 13.96
N MET A 128 2.72 -17.50 13.59
CA MET A 128 3.02 -17.05 12.22
C MET A 128 4.51 -16.86 11.96
N GLU A 129 5.29 -16.51 12.99
CA GLU A 129 6.75 -16.56 12.91
C GLU A 129 7.24 -17.99 12.67
N HIS A 130 6.65 -18.97 13.37
CA HIS A 130 6.93 -20.39 13.17
C HIS A 130 6.55 -20.86 11.76
N ALA A 131 5.36 -20.48 11.28
CA ALA A 131 4.92 -20.74 9.91
C ALA A 131 5.95 -20.27 8.85
N ALA A 132 6.51 -19.07 9.05
CA ALA A 132 7.54 -18.53 8.17
C ALA A 132 8.83 -19.36 8.21
N ARG A 133 9.26 -19.80 9.40
CA ARG A 133 10.45 -20.66 9.55
C ARG A 133 10.27 -21.98 8.82
N LEU A 134 9.12 -22.62 8.95
CA LEU A 134 8.78 -23.85 8.23
C LEU A 134 8.84 -23.68 6.71
N MET A 135 8.37 -22.53 6.20
CA MET A 135 8.48 -22.20 4.78
C MET A 135 9.93 -21.99 4.33
N LEU A 136 10.75 -21.29 5.12
CA LEU A 136 12.17 -21.08 4.84
C LEU A 136 12.95 -22.40 4.80
N GLU A 137 12.68 -23.30 5.74
CA GLU A 137 13.32 -24.62 5.81
C GLU A 137 13.02 -25.49 4.58
N ARG A 138 11.80 -25.37 4.04
CA ARG A 138 11.40 -26.04 2.78
C ARG A 138 11.79 -25.27 1.51
N GLY A 139 12.44 -24.12 1.65
CA GLY A 139 12.85 -23.28 0.51
C GLY A 139 11.67 -22.69 -0.26
N LEU A 140 10.51 -22.52 0.37
CA LEU A 140 9.33 -21.93 -0.24
C LEU A 140 9.40 -20.40 -0.23
N GLN A 141 8.82 -19.78 -1.26
CA GLN A 141 8.72 -18.33 -1.39
C GLN A 141 7.28 -17.89 -1.65
N ALA A 142 7.00 -16.59 -1.53
CA ALA A 142 5.73 -16.01 -1.90
C ALA A 142 5.93 -15.05 -3.09
N ASP A 143 5.38 -15.38 -4.26
CA ASP A 143 5.28 -14.43 -5.37
C ASP A 143 4.11 -13.47 -5.19
N VAL A 144 2.99 -13.99 -4.69
CA VAL A 144 1.80 -13.21 -4.35
C VAL A 144 1.14 -13.78 -3.10
N VAL A 145 0.62 -12.89 -2.25
CA VAL A 145 -0.13 -13.29 -1.06
C VAL A 145 -1.58 -12.86 -1.19
N TYR A 146 -2.51 -13.78 -0.99
CA TYR A 146 -3.94 -13.53 -0.86
C TYR A 146 -4.34 -13.56 0.61
N THR A 147 -5.19 -12.63 1.02
CA THR A 147 -5.73 -12.61 2.38
C THR A 147 -7.15 -12.06 2.41
N SER A 148 -7.82 -12.23 3.55
CA SER A 148 -9.13 -11.64 3.79
C SER A 148 -9.02 -10.14 4.11
N VAL A 149 -10.15 -9.47 4.32
CA VAL A 149 -10.15 -8.06 4.76
C VAL A 149 -10.13 -7.92 6.30
N LEU A 150 -9.90 -9.01 7.03
CA LEU A 150 -9.89 -9.03 8.50
C LEU A 150 -8.45 -8.93 9.02
N LYS A 151 -8.24 -8.06 10.02
CA LYS A 151 -6.92 -7.67 10.52
C LYS A 151 -6.07 -8.85 10.98
N ARG A 152 -6.66 -9.86 11.59
CA ARG A 152 -5.94 -11.07 12.02
C ARG A 152 -5.28 -11.81 10.85
N ALA A 153 -5.95 -11.93 9.70
CA ALA A 153 -5.38 -12.58 8.52
C ALA A 153 -4.34 -11.66 7.84
N ILE A 154 -4.64 -10.37 7.73
CA ILE A 154 -3.72 -9.36 7.16
C ILE A 154 -2.42 -9.29 7.97
N ARG A 155 -2.50 -9.21 9.30
CA ARG A 155 -1.33 -9.17 10.17
C ARG A 155 -0.55 -10.48 10.14
N SER A 156 -1.22 -11.63 10.11
CA SER A 156 -0.56 -12.91 9.91
C SER A 156 0.25 -12.93 8.60
N ALA A 157 -0.32 -12.44 7.49
CA ALA A 157 0.40 -12.29 6.22
C ALA A 157 1.60 -11.33 6.32
N TRP A 158 1.48 -10.25 7.07
CA TRP A 158 2.56 -9.28 7.25
C TRP A 158 3.71 -9.82 8.10
N ILE A 159 3.41 -10.56 9.17
CA ILE A 159 4.42 -11.26 9.99
C ILE A 159 5.14 -12.29 9.13
N LEU A 160 4.39 -13.11 8.38
CA LEU A 160 4.95 -14.10 7.46
C LEU A 160 5.91 -13.44 6.45
N LEU A 161 5.47 -12.39 5.76
CA LEU A 161 6.30 -11.68 4.77
C LEU A 161 7.50 -10.96 5.40
N ALA A 162 7.41 -10.49 6.64
CA ALA A 162 8.52 -9.87 7.34
C ALA A 162 9.61 -10.89 7.65
N GLU A 163 9.25 -12.05 8.18
CA GLU A 163 10.17 -13.15 8.48
C GLU A 163 10.80 -13.76 7.21
N LEU A 164 10.04 -13.83 6.10
CA LEU A 164 10.56 -14.24 4.80
C LEU A 164 11.48 -13.20 4.13
N GLY A 165 11.58 -11.97 4.68
CA GLY A 165 12.30 -10.87 4.02
C GLY A 165 11.64 -10.38 2.72
N GLN A 166 10.32 -10.60 2.59
CA GLN A 166 9.53 -10.44 1.37
C GLN A 166 8.41 -9.40 1.51
N THR A 167 8.55 -8.43 2.42
CA THR A 167 7.54 -7.39 2.69
C THR A 167 7.11 -6.58 1.46
N TYR A 168 7.96 -6.49 0.43
CA TYR A 168 7.69 -5.80 -0.83
C TYR A 168 6.73 -6.56 -1.77
N ARG A 169 6.47 -7.86 -1.52
CA ARG A 169 5.59 -8.68 -2.36
C ARG A 169 4.14 -8.18 -2.36
N PRO A 170 3.40 -8.36 -3.47
CA PRO A 170 2.00 -7.95 -3.55
C PRO A 170 1.13 -8.73 -2.56
N VAL A 171 0.20 -8.02 -1.93
CA VAL A 171 -0.81 -8.61 -1.04
C VAL A 171 -2.20 -8.22 -1.57
N VAL A 172 -2.91 -9.21 -2.09
CA VAL A 172 -4.28 -9.08 -2.59
C VAL A 172 -5.24 -9.37 -1.44
N LYS A 173 -6.19 -8.46 -1.21
CA LYS A 173 -7.18 -8.59 -0.14
C LYS A 173 -8.55 -8.78 -0.77
N ASP A 174 -9.28 -9.81 -0.33
CA ASP A 174 -10.61 -10.10 -0.84
C ASP A 174 -11.56 -10.51 0.30
N TRP A 175 -12.72 -9.87 0.38
CA TRP A 175 -13.73 -10.19 1.39
C TRP A 175 -14.27 -11.60 1.22
N ARG A 176 -14.23 -12.18 0.01
CA ARG A 176 -14.59 -13.57 -0.25
C ARG A 176 -13.69 -14.56 0.47
N LEU A 177 -12.52 -14.15 0.95
CA LEU A 177 -11.66 -14.96 1.82
C LEU A 177 -11.93 -14.75 3.33
N ASN A 178 -12.93 -13.94 3.71
CA ASN A 178 -13.34 -13.77 5.10
C ASN A 178 -13.82 -15.10 5.72
N GLU A 179 -13.72 -15.17 7.05
CA GLU A 179 -14.29 -16.26 7.85
C GLU A 179 -15.80 -16.41 7.61
N ARG A 180 -16.39 -17.54 7.98
CA ARG A 180 -17.86 -17.69 8.01
C ARG A 180 -18.51 -16.60 8.88
N HIS A 181 -19.51 -15.91 8.34
CA HIS A 181 -20.31 -14.93 9.09
C HIS A 181 -21.24 -15.64 10.09
N TYR A 182 -20.92 -15.54 11.39
CA TYR A 182 -21.69 -16.25 12.44
C TYR A 182 -22.99 -15.57 12.85
N GLY A 183 -23.36 -14.47 12.19
CA GLY A 183 -24.63 -13.78 12.43
C GLY A 183 -24.75 -13.27 13.86
N ALA A 184 -25.91 -13.49 14.47
CA ALA A 184 -26.21 -13.06 15.83
C ALA A 184 -25.35 -13.75 16.92
N LEU A 185 -24.62 -14.82 16.57
CA LEU A 185 -23.70 -15.47 17.51
C LEU A 185 -22.39 -14.68 17.69
N GLN A 186 -22.06 -13.77 16.78
CA GLN A 186 -20.81 -12.99 16.85
C GLN A 186 -20.74 -12.18 18.15
N GLY A 187 -19.63 -12.33 18.89
CA GLY A 187 -19.40 -11.69 20.18
C GLY A 187 -19.89 -12.48 21.39
N ARG A 188 -20.56 -13.63 21.18
CA ARG A 188 -21.06 -14.49 22.26
C ARG A 188 -20.04 -15.54 22.67
N SER A 189 -19.96 -15.84 23.97
CA SER A 189 -19.17 -16.97 24.48
C SER A 189 -19.71 -18.29 23.91
N LYS A 190 -18.84 -19.13 23.35
CA LYS A 190 -19.24 -20.47 22.88
C LYS A 190 -19.72 -21.33 24.04
N VAL A 191 -19.07 -21.21 25.21
CA VAL A 191 -19.42 -21.97 26.42
C VAL A 191 -20.71 -21.41 27.02
N GLY A 192 -20.83 -20.09 27.15
CA GLY A 192 -22.05 -19.47 27.68
C GLY A 192 -23.27 -19.75 26.80
N LEU A 193 -23.09 -19.84 25.47
CA LEU A 193 -24.18 -20.25 24.59
C LEU A 193 -24.59 -21.71 24.75
N VAL A 194 -23.75 -22.61 25.27
CA VAL A 194 -24.13 -24.00 25.57
C VAL A 194 -25.08 -24.07 26.76
N ASP A 195 -25.01 -23.10 27.67
CA ASP A 195 -25.94 -23.00 28.80
C ASP A 195 -27.31 -22.46 28.35
N VAL A 196 -27.33 -21.58 27.34
CA VAL A 196 -28.55 -20.94 26.80
C VAL A 196 -29.20 -21.79 25.71
N LEU A 197 -28.38 -22.35 24.82
CA LEU A 197 -28.75 -23.17 23.67
C LEU A 197 -28.12 -24.54 23.89
N SER A 198 -28.80 -25.65 23.59
CA SER A 198 -28.25 -26.96 23.91
C SER A 198 -26.88 -27.23 23.23
N PRO A 199 -26.03 -28.11 23.81
CA PRO A 199 -24.73 -28.47 23.23
C PRO A 199 -24.82 -28.87 21.76
N ALA A 200 -25.86 -29.62 21.39
CA ALA A 200 -26.10 -30.07 20.02
C ALA A 200 -26.40 -28.92 19.05
N VAL A 201 -27.15 -27.90 19.50
CA VAL A 201 -27.47 -26.71 18.68
C VAL A 201 -26.24 -25.84 18.48
N VAL A 202 -25.45 -25.60 19.54
CA VAL A 202 -24.19 -24.85 19.39
C VAL A 202 -23.23 -25.60 18.48
N GLN A 203 -23.18 -26.93 18.59
CA GLN A 203 -22.33 -27.75 17.73
C GLN A 203 -22.78 -27.74 16.27
N SER A 204 -24.08 -27.78 16.00
CA SER A 204 -24.60 -27.72 14.64
C SER A 204 -24.24 -26.40 13.95
N PHE A 205 -24.25 -25.26 14.66
CA PHE A 205 -23.77 -23.99 14.12
C PHE A 205 -22.25 -23.95 13.89
N ARG A 206 -21.47 -24.72 14.65
CA ARG A 206 -20.00 -24.74 14.55
C ARG A 206 -19.51 -25.65 13.41
N ALA A 207 -20.03 -26.86 13.34
CA ALA A 207 -19.51 -27.89 12.45
C ALA A 207 -20.46 -28.25 11.30
N GLY A 208 -21.76 -28.00 11.45
CA GLY A 208 -22.75 -28.39 10.45
C GLY A 208 -22.56 -27.68 9.12
N TYR A 209 -22.71 -28.45 8.04
CA TYR A 209 -22.50 -28.00 6.67
C TYR A 209 -23.55 -26.96 6.23
N ALA A 210 -24.84 -27.33 6.29
CA ALA A 210 -25.96 -26.49 5.84
C ALA A 210 -26.60 -25.65 6.96
N THR A 211 -26.25 -25.90 8.23
CA THR A 211 -26.86 -25.20 9.36
C THR A 211 -26.46 -23.74 9.37
N ARG A 212 -27.43 -22.87 9.14
CA ARG A 212 -27.23 -21.41 9.13
C ARG A 212 -27.51 -20.81 10.52
N PRO A 213 -26.60 -20.01 11.09
CA PRO A 213 -26.84 -19.32 12.35
C PRO A 213 -27.91 -18.21 12.20
N PRO A 214 -28.51 -17.74 13.31
CA PRO A 214 -29.48 -16.65 13.24
C PRO A 214 -28.88 -15.38 12.63
N GLU A 215 -29.64 -14.71 11.76
CA GLU A 215 -29.18 -13.50 11.06
C GLU A 215 -28.87 -12.35 12.01
N LEU A 216 -27.79 -11.61 11.72
CA LEU A 216 -27.48 -10.36 12.40
C LEU A 216 -28.22 -9.20 11.72
N PRO A 217 -29.05 -8.42 12.45
CA PRO A 217 -29.74 -7.26 11.87
C PRO A 217 -28.76 -6.18 11.40
N ASP A 218 -29.08 -5.50 10.30
CA ASP A 218 -28.24 -4.41 9.73
C ASP A 218 -28.04 -3.23 10.71
N ALA A 219 -29.02 -3.00 11.59
CA ALA A 219 -28.93 -1.97 12.62
C ALA A 219 -27.94 -2.31 13.75
N HIS A 220 -27.52 -3.58 13.87
CA HIS A 220 -26.63 -4.02 14.94
C HIS A 220 -25.24 -3.39 14.80
N ALA A 221 -24.60 -3.07 15.94
CA ALA A 221 -23.29 -2.40 15.95
C ALA A 221 -22.19 -3.21 15.25
N LEU A 222 -22.29 -4.55 15.29
CA LEU A 222 -21.36 -5.48 14.63
C LEU A 222 -21.74 -5.83 13.18
N SER A 223 -22.73 -5.16 12.59
CA SER A 223 -23.13 -5.45 11.21
C SER A 223 -22.08 -4.96 10.21
N ALA A 224 -21.68 -5.84 9.29
CA ALA A 224 -20.77 -5.53 8.19
C ALA A 224 -21.29 -4.36 7.31
N THR A 225 -22.61 -4.16 7.23
CA THR A 225 -23.21 -3.06 6.46
C THR A 225 -22.81 -1.67 6.94
N ARG A 226 -22.26 -1.56 8.17
CA ARG A 226 -21.82 -0.31 8.79
C ARG A 226 -20.30 -0.10 8.69
N GLU A 227 -19.56 -1.07 8.16
CA GLU A 227 -18.11 -0.98 8.07
C GLU A 227 -17.66 -0.40 6.72
N ARG A 228 -16.74 0.57 6.79
CA ARG A 228 -16.20 1.27 5.62
C ARG A 228 -15.62 0.32 4.56
N LYS A 229 -14.98 -0.79 5.00
CA LYS A 229 -14.34 -1.78 4.12
C LYS A 229 -15.30 -2.55 3.20
N TYR A 230 -16.60 -2.46 3.44
CA TYR A 230 -17.63 -3.14 2.67
C TYR A 230 -18.56 -2.19 1.90
N VAL A 231 -18.37 -0.87 2.01
CA VAL A 231 -19.26 0.13 1.40
C VAL A 231 -19.36 0.02 -0.12
N GLY A 232 -18.29 -0.44 -0.77
CA GLY A 232 -18.26 -0.64 -2.23
C GLY A 232 -18.92 -1.94 -2.72
N LEU A 233 -19.39 -2.81 -1.82
CA LEU A 233 -20.02 -4.07 -2.19
C LEU A 233 -21.53 -3.91 -2.39
N PRO A 234 -22.14 -4.61 -3.38
CA PRO A 234 -23.59 -4.70 -3.47
C PRO A 234 -24.19 -5.21 -2.16
N ARG A 235 -25.29 -4.61 -1.70
CA ARG A 235 -25.91 -5.03 -0.43
C ARG A 235 -26.34 -6.50 -0.40
N GLY A 236 -26.65 -7.08 -1.57
CA GLY A 236 -26.99 -8.49 -1.70
C GLY A 236 -25.83 -9.44 -1.43
N ASP A 237 -24.59 -8.96 -1.58
CA ASP A 237 -23.37 -9.75 -1.38
C ASP A 237 -22.94 -9.77 0.10
N LEU A 238 -23.51 -8.91 0.95
CA LEU A 238 -23.17 -8.85 2.37
C LEU A 238 -24.05 -9.84 3.17
N PRO A 239 -23.48 -10.95 3.68
CA PRO A 239 -24.26 -11.91 4.43
C PRO A 239 -24.60 -11.38 5.82
N ARG A 240 -25.85 -11.59 6.25
CA ARG A 240 -26.25 -11.40 7.66
C ARG A 240 -25.94 -12.62 8.52
N ALA A 241 -25.74 -13.77 7.90
CA ALA A 241 -25.29 -15.04 8.46
C ALA A 241 -24.86 -15.94 7.29
N GLU A 242 -23.96 -16.88 7.55
CA GLU A 242 -23.52 -17.89 6.58
C GLU A 242 -23.55 -19.28 7.23
N SER A 243 -24.04 -20.28 6.50
CA SER A 243 -23.71 -21.68 6.74
C SER A 243 -22.25 -21.97 6.32
N LEU A 244 -21.76 -23.20 6.52
CA LEU A 244 -20.46 -23.57 5.98
C LEU A 244 -20.52 -23.67 4.44
N GLU A 245 -21.61 -24.20 3.90
CA GLU A 245 -21.89 -24.27 2.46
C GLU A 245 -21.85 -22.89 1.79
N GLU A 246 -22.59 -21.90 2.29
CA GLU A 246 -22.64 -20.54 1.72
C GLU A 246 -21.24 -19.88 1.74
N CYS A 247 -20.48 -20.09 2.82
CA CYS A 247 -19.11 -19.59 2.94
C CYS A 247 -18.17 -20.24 1.90
N LEU A 248 -18.32 -21.56 1.69
CA LEU A 248 -17.59 -22.33 0.71
C LEU A 248 -17.88 -21.85 -0.72
N GLU A 249 -19.15 -21.70 -1.09
CA GLU A 249 -19.59 -21.21 -2.40
C GLU A 249 -19.02 -19.83 -2.71
N ARG A 250 -18.97 -18.94 -1.71
CA ARG A 250 -18.39 -17.60 -1.85
C ARG A 250 -16.88 -17.60 -2.11
N VAL A 251 -16.15 -18.55 -1.55
CA VAL A 251 -14.68 -18.60 -1.62
C VAL A 251 -14.20 -19.12 -2.97
N VAL A 252 -14.90 -20.10 -3.55
CA VAL A 252 -14.51 -20.80 -4.79
C VAL A 252 -14.24 -19.86 -5.97
N PRO A 253 -15.04 -18.80 -6.24
CA PRO A 253 -14.75 -17.86 -7.31
C PRO A 253 -13.37 -17.20 -7.21
N VAL A 254 -12.89 -16.85 -6.01
CA VAL A 254 -11.53 -16.28 -5.85
C VAL A 254 -10.46 -17.27 -6.29
N PHE A 255 -10.67 -18.55 -5.97
CA PHE A 255 -9.77 -19.61 -6.37
C PHE A 255 -9.72 -19.75 -7.89
N GLN A 256 -10.89 -19.87 -8.51
CA GLN A 256 -11.02 -20.14 -9.95
C GLN A 256 -10.62 -18.94 -10.81
N GLU A 257 -10.99 -17.72 -10.41
CA GLU A 257 -10.83 -16.51 -11.22
C GLU A 257 -9.44 -15.87 -11.08
N ARG A 258 -8.74 -16.10 -9.96
CA ARG A 258 -7.48 -15.41 -9.65
C ARG A 258 -6.35 -16.34 -9.25
N ILE A 259 -6.55 -17.15 -8.21
CA ILE A 259 -5.47 -17.99 -7.65
C ILE A 259 -4.98 -19.01 -8.69
N LEU A 260 -5.90 -19.67 -9.40
CA LEU A 260 -5.52 -20.62 -10.46
C LEU A 260 -4.77 -19.96 -11.62
N GLN A 261 -5.11 -18.71 -11.96
CA GLN A 261 -4.38 -17.97 -12.99
C GLN A 261 -2.93 -17.72 -12.57
N ASP A 262 -2.72 -17.22 -11.35
CA ASP A 262 -1.37 -16.96 -10.83
C ASP A 262 -0.53 -18.26 -10.75
N LEU A 263 -1.15 -19.36 -10.31
CA LEU A 263 -0.51 -20.68 -10.30
C LEU A 263 -0.14 -21.15 -11.71
N ASP A 264 -1.02 -20.96 -12.70
CA ASP A 264 -0.76 -21.34 -14.10
C ASP A 264 0.34 -20.48 -14.75
N GLU A 265 0.50 -19.23 -14.32
CA GLU A 265 1.63 -18.36 -14.71
C GLU A 265 2.97 -18.79 -14.07
N GLY A 266 2.93 -19.75 -13.15
CA GLY A 266 4.08 -20.29 -12.45
C GLY A 266 4.49 -19.44 -11.24
N LEU A 267 3.55 -18.74 -10.62
CA LEU A 267 3.77 -17.94 -9.40
C LEU A 267 3.48 -18.79 -8.16
N ASP A 268 4.36 -18.76 -7.18
CA ASP A 268 4.09 -19.36 -5.86
C ASP A 268 3.09 -18.50 -5.09
N VAL A 269 1.91 -19.05 -4.81
CA VAL A 269 0.78 -18.34 -4.19
C VAL A 269 0.66 -18.73 -2.73
N VAL A 270 0.61 -17.75 -1.83
CA VAL A 270 0.30 -17.96 -0.41
C VAL A 270 -1.07 -17.39 -0.09
N VAL A 271 -1.94 -18.17 0.54
CA VAL A 271 -3.26 -17.73 1.03
C VAL A 271 -3.27 -17.75 2.54
N VAL A 272 -3.32 -16.56 3.16
CA VAL A 272 -3.47 -16.43 4.62
C VAL A 272 -4.92 -16.03 4.93
N ALA A 273 -5.71 -16.99 5.41
CA ALA A 273 -7.15 -16.80 5.64
C ALA A 273 -7.62 -17.51 6.92
N HIS A 274 -8.87 -17.97 6.95
CA HIS A 274 -9.54 -18.50 8.14
C HIS A 274 -9.91 -19.98 8.01
N GLY A 275 -10.33 -20.58 9.11
CA GLY A 275 -10.66 -22.01 9.14
C GLY A 275 -11.72 -22.40 8.12
N ASN A 276 -12.90 -21.74 8.10
CA ASN A 276 -13.98 -22.13 7.20
C ASN A 276 -13.68 -21.77 5.74
N SER A 277 -13.05 -20.63 5.50
CA SER A 277 -12.70 -20.21 4.13
C SER A 277 -11.66 -21.14 3.51
N LEU A 278 -10.62 -21.54 4.26
CA LEU A 278 -9.62 -22.48 3.77
C LEU A 278 -10.20 -23.87 3.57
N ARG A 279 -11.15 -24.30 4.41
CA ARG A 279 -11.89 -25.55 4.19
C ARG A 279 -12.60 -25.54 2.83
N GLY A 280 -13.10 -24.39 2.36
CA GLY A 280 -13.72 -24.34 1.05
C GLY A 280 -12.75 -24.46 -0.12
N LEU A 281 -11.54 -23.91 0.02
CA LEU A 281 -10.46 -24.17 -0.93
C LEU A 281 -10.08 -25.64 -0.95
N VAL A 282 -9.84 -26.23 0.21
CA VAL A 282 -9.49 -27.65 0.35
C VAL A 282 -10.57 -28.55 -0.23
N LYS A 283 -11.86 -28.31 0.09
CA LYS A 283 -12.98 -29.06 -0.48
C LYS A 283 -13.00 -29.01 -2.00
N ASN A 284 -12.75 -27.83 -2.57
CA ASN A 284 -12.77 -27.63 -4.03
C ASN A 284 -11.57 -28.30 -4.72
N ILE A 285 -10.37 -28.22 -4.12
CA ILE A 285 -9.15 -28.79 -4.67
C ILE A 285 -9.20 -30.33 -4.61
N ASP A 286 -9.56 -30.89 -3.45
CA ASP A 286 -9.51 -32.33 -3.20
C ASP A 286 -10.82 -33.06 -3.58
N GLY A 287 -11.84 -32.33 -4.06
CA GLY A 287 -13.13 -32.92 -4.44
C GLY A 287 -13.85 -33.62 -3.28
N LEU A 288 -13.75 -33.07 -2.07
CA LEU A 288 -14.27 -33.71 -0.85
C LEU A 288 -15.80 -33.64 -0.74
N ASP A 289 -16.41 -34.73 -0.29
CA ASP A 289 -17.83 -34.78 0.06
C ASP A 289 -18.17 -33.91 1.28
N ASP A 290 -19.42 -33.46 1.33
CA ASP A 290 -19.95 -32.60 2.41
C ASP A 290 -19.77 -33.21 3.81
N SER A 291 -19.92 -34.54 3.93
CA SER A 291 -19.75 -35.21 5.22
C SER A 291 -18.29 -35.25 5.68
N VAL A 292 -17.33 -35.22 4.75
CA VAL A 292 -15.89 -35.27 5.07
C VAL A 292 -15.43 -33.90 5.54
N ILE A 293 -15.85 -32.82 4.87
CA ILE A 293 -15.38 -31.47 5.18
C ILE A 293 -15.77 -30.97 6.58
N GLU A 294 -16.88 -31.47 7.14
CA GLU A 294 -17.27 -31.18 8.53
C GLU A 294 -16.22 -31.63 9.55
N ARG A 295 -15.41 -32.65 9.21
CA ARG A 295 -14.39 -33.24 10.09
C ARG A 295 -12.96 -32.78 9.81
N VAL A 296 -12.74 -32.07 8.70
CA VAL A 296 -11.42 -31.56 8.35
C VAL A 296 -11.10 -30.34 9.21
N GLY A 297 -10.13 -30.46 10.10
CA GLY A 297 -9.61 -29.37 10.91
C GLY A 297 -8.32 -28.80 10.31
N ILE A 298 -8.28 -27.49 10.10
CA ILE A 298 -7.07 -26.79 9.62
C ILE A 298 -6.45 -26.06 10.83
N PRO A 299 -5.29 -26.50 11.34
CA PRO A 299 -4.65 -25.88 12.50
C PRO A 299 -4.17 -24.45 12.21
N ASN A 300 -4.10 -23.62 13.26
CA ASN A 300 -3.58 -22.26 13.18
C ASN A 300 -2.07 -22.28 12.91
N GLY A 301 -1.59 -21.41 12.01
CA GLY A 301 -0.15 -21.19 11.81
C GLY A 301 0.65 -22.34 11.21
N ILE A 302 0.02 -23.43 10.77
CA ILE A 302 0.72 -24.54 10.09
C ILE A 302 0.44 -24.46 8.58
N PRO A 303 1.46 -24.26 7.73
CA PRO A 303 1.28 -24.22 6.29
C PRO A 303 0.86 -25.56 5.68
N LEU A 304 -0.14 -25.54 4.79
CA LEU A 304 -0.57 -26.66 3.96
C LEU A 304 -0.20 -26.38 2.50
N VAL A 305 0.64 -27.23 1.91
CA VAL A 305 1.21 -27.02 0.58
C VAL A 305 0.55 -27.95 -0.43
N TYR A 306 0.07 -27.39 -1.53
CA TYR A 306 -0.39 -28.10 -2.71
C TYR A 306 0.55 -27.85 -3.88
N GLU A 307 0.87 -28.92 -4.60
CA GLU A 307 1.55 -28.86 -5.90
C GLU A 307 0.54 -29.15 -7.00
N PHE A 308 0.70 -28.52 -8.15
CA PHE A 308 -0.19 -28.68 -9.30
C PHE A 308 0.60 -29.13 -10.53
N ASP A 309 -0.03 -29.98 -11.35
CA ASP A 309 0.43 -30.31 -12.69
C ASP A 309 -0.67 -29.99 -13.71
N ARG A 310 -0.33 -30.01 -15.00
CA ARG A 310 -1.30 -29.86 -16.09
C ARG A 310 -1.70 -31.22 -16.62
N ASP A 311 -3.00 -31.46 -16.74
CA ASP A 311 -3.51 -32.61 -17.48
C ASP A 311 -3.33 -32.44 -19.00
N ASP A 312 -3.74 -33.44 -19.78
CA ASP A 312 -3.66 -33.42 -21.25
C ASP A 312 -4.45 -32.27 -21.89
N SER A 313 -5.45 -31.71 -21.18
CA SER A 313 -6.23 -30.56 -21.61
C SER A 313 -5.59 -29.21 -21.26
N GLY A 314 -4.50 -29.24 -20.46
CA GLY A 314 -3.82 -28.06 -19.94
C GLY A 314 -4.46 -27.48 -18.68
N THR A 315 -5.41 -28.19 -18.06
CA THR A 315 -6.07 -27.81 -16.81
C THR A 315 -5.19 -28.16 -15.62
N LEU A 316 -5.12 -27.26 -14.63
CA LEU A 316 -4.37 -27.53 -13.40
C LEU A 316 -5.09 -28.56 -12.54
N ILE A 317 -4.38 -29.62 -12.19
CA ILE A 317 -4.83 -30.68 -11.29
C ILE A 317 -3.85 -30.78 -10.11
N PRO A 318 -4.34 -30.98 -8.88
CA PRO A 318 -3.47 -31.19 -7.74
C PRO A 318 -2.69 -32.49 -7.91
N VAL A 319 -1.40 -32.46 -7.59
CA VAL A 319 -0.56 -33.65 -7.55
C VAL A 319 -0.83 -34.39 -6.25
N GLU A 320 -1.28 -35.65 -6.33
CA GLU A 320 -1.42 -36.46 -5.13
C GLU A 320 -0.04 -36.72 -4.50
N THR A 321 0.14 -36.27 -3.26
CA THR A 321 1.31 -36.62 -2.47
C THR A 321 1.30 -38.11 -2.11
N MET A 322 2.46 -38.75 -2.20
CA MET A 322 2.65 -40.19 -1.91
C MET A 322 2.53 -40.51 -0.41
N ASP A 323 2.56 -39.51 0.47
CA ASP A 323 2.57 -39.67 1.94
C ASP A 323 1.18 -39.38 2.56
N LYS A 324 0.16 -40.17 2.20
CA LYS A 324 -1.18 -40.16 2.83
C LYS A 324 -1.19 -40.54 4.32
N THR A 325 -0.02 -40.67 4.97
CA THR A 325 0.08 -41.06 6.38
C THR A 325 -0.24 -39.93 7.35
N GLN A 326 -0.30 -38.68 6.86
CA GLN A 326 -0.58 -37.50 7.66
C GLN A 326 -2.06 -37.09 7.63
N THR A 327 -2.68 -37.02 6.44
CA THR A 327 -4.09 -36.64 6.25
C THR A 327 -4.68 -37.27 4.98
N ASP A 328 -6.01 -37.24 4.85
CA ASP A 328 -6.74 -37.65 3.64
C ASP A 328 -6.71 -36.59 2.51
N LEU A 329 -5.97 -35.49 2.70
CA LEU A 329 -5.85 -34.38 1.74
C LEU A 329 -4.74 -34.66 0.72
N SER A 330 -4.81 -34.09 -0.48
CA SER A 330 -3.70 -34.24 -1.45
C SER A 330 -2.48 -33.36 -1.10
N GLY A 331 -2.68 -32.30 -0.31
CA GLY A 331 -1.62 -31.40 0.16
C GLY A 331 -0.85 -31.91 1.38
N GLU A 332 0.38 -31.41 1.55
CA GLU A 332 1.28 -31.73 2.67
C GLU A 332 1.29 -30.60 3.72
N PHE A 333 1.07 -30.92 5.00
CA PHE A 333 1.30 -29.97 6.09
C PHE A 333 2.78 -29.88 6.44
N LEU A 334 3.30 -28.67 6.57
CA LEU A 334 4.68 -28.42 6.97
C LEU A 334 4.80 -28.40 8.49
N GLU A 335 4.89 -29.56 9.13
CA GLU A 335 5.19 -29.67 10.56
C GLU A 335 5.75 -31.06 10.89
N GLU A 336 6.43 -31.19 12.02
CA GLU A 336 6.82 -32.47 12.58
C GLU A 336 5.59 -33.38 12.79
N ARG A 337 5.69 -34.64 12.35
CA ARG A 337 4.57 -35.61 12.39
C ARG A 337 3.89 -35.75 13.76
N GLY A 338 4.64 -35.64 14.85
CA GLY A 338 4.10 -35.69 16.21
C GLY A 338 3.22 -34.48 16.52
N LEU A 339 3.80 -33.28 16.38
CA LEU A 339 3.13 -32.00 16.62
C LEU A 339 1.93 -31.80 15.70
N LEU A 340 2.06 -32.18 14.42
CA LEU A 340 0.97 -32.11 13.45
C LEU A 340 -0.23 -32.96 13.86
N ARG A 341 0.01 -34.21 14.30
CA ARG A 341 -1.06 -35.10 14.76
C ARG A 341 -1.80 -34.53 15.95
N GLU A 342 -1.08 -33.93 16.90
CA GLU A 342 -1.67 -33.28 18.07
C GLU A 342 -2.49 -32.05 17.67
N ALA A 343 -1.97 -31.20 16.79
CA ALA A 343 -2.67 -30.01 16.30
C ALA A 343 -3.96 -30.37 15.54
N ILE A 344 -3.89 -31.34 14.62
CA ILE A 344 -5.07 -31.83 13.89
C ILE A 344 -6.07 -32.49 14.84
N ALA A 345 -5.61 -33.30 15.81
CA ALA A 345 -6.48 -33.92 16.80
C ALA A 345 -7.21 -32.88 17.66
N LEU A 346 -6.55 -31.79 18.04
CA LEU A 346 -7.15 -30.69 18.78
C LEU A 346 -8.26 -30.00 17.98
N GLU A 347 -8.00 -29.70 16.71
CA GLU A 347 -9.01 -29.08 15.83
C GLU A 347 -10.18 -30.03 15.54
N ARG A 348 -9.89 -31.31 15.27
CA ARG A 348 -10.92 -32.33 15.05
C ARG A 348 -11.78 -32.52 16.30
N LYS A 349 -11.17 -32.54 17.48
CA LYS A 349 -11.90 -32.57 18.76
C LYS A 349 -12.81 -31.35 18.89
N ALA A 350 -12.32 -30.15 18.59
CA ALA A 350 -13.13 -28.95 18.62
C ALA A 350 -14.31 -28.98 17.62
N LEU A 351 -14.15 -29.62 16.46
CA LEU A 351 -15.20 -29.79 15.45
C LEU A 351 -16.21 -30.90 15.75
N LEU A 352 -15.87 -31.89 16.57
CA LEU A 352 -16.76 -33.00 16.91
C LEU A 352 -17.44 -32.83 18.26
N GLU A 353 -16.74 -32.27 19.24
CA GLU A 353 -17.23 -32.13 20.59
C GLU A 353 -17.85 -30.74 20.82
N PRO A 354 -19.03 -30.68 21.48
CA PRO A 354 -19.57 -29.41 21.91
C PRO A 354 -18.61 -28.73 22.89
N PRO A 355 -18.62 -27.39 22.97
CA PRO A 355 -17.85 -26.69 23.99
C PRO A 355 -18.29 -27.20 25.36
N SER A 356 -17.37 -27.79 26.12
CA SER A 356 -17.65 -28.31 27.47
C SER A 356 -17.10 -27.37 28.55
N TRP A 357 -17.83 -27.30 29.65
CA TRP A 357 -17.42 -26.61 30.87
C TRP A 357 -16.41 -27.45 31.63
N ALA A 358 -15.21 -26.90 31.91
CA ALA A 358 -14.25 -27.52 32.82
C ALA A 358 -14.39 -26.87 34.21
N PRO A 359 -14.61 -27.65 35.29
CA PRO A 359 -14.84 -27.10 36.63
C PRO A 359 -13.69 -26.27 37.21
N SER A 360 -12.49 -26.33 36.63
CA SER A 360 -11.28 -25.66 37.11
C SER A 360 -10.97 -24.32 36.44
N SER A 361 -11.73 -23.88 35.43
CA SER A 361 -11.52 -22.57 34.78
C SER A 361 -12.61 -21.60 35.19
N GLN A 362 -12.31 -20.69 36.12
CA GLN A 362 -13.14 -19.50 36.41
C GLN A 362 -13.18 -18.50 35.23
N ASP A 363 -12.42 -18.76 34.17
CA ASP A 363 -12.27 -17.89 33.02
C ASP A 363 -13.25 -18.28 31.88
N ALA A 364 -14.13 -17.34 31.50
CA ALA A 364 -14.97 -17.32 30.30
C ALA A 364 -16.45 -17.76 30.40
N VAL A 365 -17.17 -17.38 31.47
CA VAL A 365 -18.65 -17.41 31.47
C VAL A 365 -19.23 -16.32 30.54
N SER A 366 -18.54 -15.20 30.38
CA SER A 366 -18.94 -14.10 29.48
C SER A 366 -17.75 -13.60 28.65
N SER A 367 -18.00 -13.25 27.39
CA SER A 367 -16.98 -12.64 26.52
C SER A 367 -16.63 -11.22 27.01
N THR A 368 -15.47 -10.69 26.62
CA THR A 368 -15.10 -9.29 26.94
C THR A 368 -16.11 -8.28 26.38
N LEU A 369 -16.71 -8.58 25.22
CA LEU A 369 -17.79 -7.77 24.67
C LEU A 369 -19.08 -7.92 25.49
N GLU A 370 -19.43 -9.12 25.94
CA GLU A 370 -20.59 -9.34 26.81
C GLU A 370 -20.42 -8.59 28.13
N GLN A 371 -19.25 -8.66 28.74
CA GLN A 371 -18.91 -7.88 29.93
C GLN A 371 -18.95 -6.37 29.67
N GLY A 372 -18.46 -5.93 28.51
CA GLY A 372 -18.50 -4.52 28.10
C GLY A 372 -19.93 -4.03 27.85
N LEU A 373 -20.77 -4.82 27.19
CA LEU A 373 -22.18 -4.54 26.94
C LEU A 373 -23.00 -4.60 28.23
N GLU A 374 -22.71 -5.54 29.14
CA GLU A 374 -23.29 -5.61 30.47
C GLU A 374 -22.87 -4.43 31.33
N THR A 375 -21.60 -4.01 31.26
CA THR A 375 -21.10 -2.83 31.94
C THR A 375 -21.77 -1.57 31.41
N LEU A 376 -21.86 -1.41 30.09
CA LEU A 376 -22.58 -0.31 29.46
C LEU A 376 -24.08 -0.35 29.76
N ALA A 377 -24.69 -1.53 29.79
CA ALA A 377 -26.09 -1.69 30.17
C ALA A 377 -26.29 -1.39 31.66
N ARG A 378 -25.33 -1.72 32.51
CA ARG A 378 -25.31 -1.40 33.94
C ARG A 378 -25.09 0.09 34.16
N GLU A 379 -24.19 0.73 33.43
CA GLU A 379 -23.96 2.17 33.45
C GLU A 379 -25.17 2.93 32.91
N ARG A 380 -25.77 2.46 31.82
CA ARG A 380 -27.05 2.98 31.31
C ARG A 380 -28.18 2.76 32.31
N ARG A 381 -28.22 1.62 33.02
CA ARG A 381 -29.14 1.38 34.14
C ARG A 381 -28.88 2.35 35.27
N VAL A 382 -27.66 2.52 35.74
CA VAL A 382 -27.29 3.46 36.82
C VAL A 382 -27.61 4.90 36.43
N MET A 383 -27.34 5.29 35.19
CA MET A 383 -27.68 6.60 34.64
C MET A 383 -29.20 6.78 34.53
N ALA A 384 -29.94 5.76 34.08
CA ALA A 384 -31.40 5.78 34.01
C ALA A 384 -32.03 5.79 35.41
N TYR A 385 -31.49 5.03 36.37
CA TYR A 385 -31.90 5.03 37.78
C TYR A 385 -31.61 6.38 38.45
N ALA A 386 -30.47 7.00 38.15
CA ALA A 386 -30.12 8.33 38.62
C ALA A 386 -31.00 9.44 38.00
N GLN A 387 -31.60 9.19 36.84
CA GLN A 387 -32.46 10.15 36.14
C GLN A 387 -33.97 9.98 36.43
N LEU A 388 -34.47 8.80 36.81
CA LEU A 388 -35.92 8.53 36.82
C LEU A 388 -36.55 8.09 38.15
N GLY A 389 -35.80 7.89 39.22
CA GLY A 389 -36.32 7.93 40.60
C GLY A 389 -37.42 6.95 41.04
N THR A 390 -38.01 6.07 40.21
CA THR A 390 -38.90 4.96 40.62
C THR A 390 -39.08 3.88 39.52
N ASN A 391 -39.47 2.67 39.98
CA ASN A 391 -39.66 1.40 39.27
C ASN A 391 -40.28 1.49 37.85
N LEU A 392 -39.48 1.21 36.82
CA LEU A 392 -39.97 0.72 35.53
C LEU A 392 -39.81 -0.82 35.45
N PRO A 393 -40.79 -1.56 34.89
CA PRO A 393 -40.67 -2.99 34.74
C PRO A 393 -39.60 -3.35 33.70
N LEU A 394 -38.83 -4.39 34.02
CA LEU A 394 -37.78 -4.97 33.20
C LEU A 394 -38.31 -5.33 31.80
N VAL A 395 -37.75 -4.73 30.76
CA VAL A 395 -37.72 -5.35 29.43
C VAL A 395 -36.30 -5.87 29.24
N ASP A 396 -36.13 -7.16 29.49
CA ASP A 396 -34.88 -7.87 29.22
C ASP A 396 -34.51 -7.78 27.73
N PRO A 397 -33.25 -7.54 27.37
CA PRO A 397 -32.78 -7.72 26.01
C PRO A 397 -32.56 -9.22 25.73
N VAL A 398 -33.58 -10.04 25.94
CA VAL A 398 -33.64 -11.41 25.40
C VAL A 398 -34.97 -11.57 24.67
N PRO A 399 -35.02 -11.21 23.37
CA PRO A 399 -35.90 -12.00 22.50
C PRO A 399 -35.34 -12.32 21.11
N LEU A 400 -34.07 -12.02 20.79
CA LEU A 400 -33.58 -12.28 19.43
C LEU A 400 -33.25 -13.77 19.15
N LEU A 401 -32.89 -14.54 20.18
CA LEU A 401 -32.65 -15.99 20.04
C LEU A 401 -33.93 -16.84 20.21
N ALA A 402 -34.96 -16.31 20.88
CA ALA A 402 -36.17 -17.07 21.20
C ALA A 402 -37.32 -16.91 20.17
N GLN A 403 -37.18 -16.02 19.19
CA GLN A 403 -38.28 -15.67 18.26
C GLN A 403 -37.99 -15.96 16.78
N ALA A 404 -36.80 -16.44 16.42
CA ALA A 404 -36.52 -16.88 15.06
C ALA A 404 -36.95 -18.35 14.89
N PRO A 405 -37.71 -18.74 13.85
CA PRO A 405 -37.95 -20.14 13.55
C PRO A 405 -36.62 -20.78 13.15
N ILE A 406 -35.94 -21.41 14.11
CA ILE A 406 -34.77 -22.24 13.85
C ILE A 406 -35.28 -23.45 13.06
N LYS A 407 -35.04 -23.48 11.75
CA LYS A 407 -35.19 -24.70 10.95
C LYS A 407 -34.07 -25.66 11.35
N VAL A 408 -34.26 -26.36 12.46
CA VAL A 408 -33.54 -27.61 12.73
C VAL A 408 -34.12 -28.62 11.74
N VAL A 409 -33.34 -29.06 10.76
CA VAL A 409 -33.72 -30.23 9.96
C VAL A 409 -33.61 -31.42 10.91
N PRO A 410 -34.72 -32.07 11.31
CA PRO A 410 -34.65 -33.14 12.29
C PRO A 410 -34.12 -34.39 11.61
N SER A 411 -33.13 -35.04 12.21
CA SER A 411 -33.05 -36.49 12.06
C SER A 411 -34.25 -37.08 12.80
N VAL A 412 -35.07 -37.80 12.04
CA VAL A 412 -36.34 -38.49 12.37
C VAL A 412 -36.45 -39.01 13.82
N VAL A 413 -37.63 -38.78 14.46
CA VAL A 413 -38.53 -39.70 15.24
C VAL A 413 -39.57 -38.85 16.07
N PRO A 414 -40.84 -39.28 16.32
CA PRO A 414 -42.01 -38.38 16.51
C PRO A 414 -42.65 -38.25 17.93
N ASP A 415 -43.49 -37.21 18.07
CA ASP A 415 -44.65 -36.91 18.98
C ASP A 415 -44.44 -36.53 20.47
N ALA A 416 -45.25 -35.71 21.18
CA ALA A 416 -46.59 -35.07 20.98
C ALA A 416 -46.85 -33.84 21.92
N ASP A 417 -47.84 -33.01 21.54
CA ASP A 417 -48.81 -32.17 22.29
C ASP A 417 -48.45 -31.11 23.38
N ALA A 418 -48.94 -29.86 23.20
CA ALA A 418 -50.01 -29.20 24.01
C ALA A 418 -50.05 -27.65 23.87
N ARG A 419 -51.17 -27.03 24.27
CA ARG A 419 -51.77 -25.76 23.77
C ARG A 419 -51.74 -24.57 24.74
N GLY A 420 -51.95 -23.35 24.18
CA GLY A 420 -52.62 -22.17 24.80
C GLY A 420 -51.68 -21.07 25.32
N GLY A 421 -51.93 -19.75 25.25
CA GLY A 421 -53.03 -18.88 24.83
C GLY A 421 -52.67 -17.43 25.27
N VAL A 422 -53.03 -16.40 24.49
CA VAL A 422 -52.55 -14.99 24.57
C VAL A 422 -53.63 -14.05 25.12
N VAL A 423 -53.26 -13.02 25.92
CA VAL A 423 -54.04 -11.76 26.07
C VAL A 423 -53.11 -10.55 26.31
N GLU A 424 -53.31 -9.48 25.54
CA GLU A 424 -52.64 -8.15 25.58
C GLU A 424 -53.35 -7.13 26.51
N ALA A 425 -52.62 -6.11 26.98
CA ALA A 425 -53.20 -4.81 27.38
C ALA A 425 -52.24 -3.62 27.17
N ARG A 426 -52.79 -2.51 26.65
CA ARG A 426 -52.14 -1.22 26.31
C ARG A 426 -52.04 -0.23 27.51
N PRO A 427 -51.17 0.79 27.45
CA PRO A 427 -50.78 1.63 28.60
C PRO A 427 -51.45 3.01 28.64
N THR A 428 -51.47 3.63 29.83
CA THR A 428 -51.87 5.03 30.08
C THR A 428 -50.70 5.84 30.65
N GLN A 429 -50.45 7.02 30.06
CA GLN A 429 -49.46 8.02 30.52
C GLN A 429 -50.00 8.90 31.66
N PRO A 430 -49.12 9.42 32.53
CA PRO A 430 -49.18 10.85 32.90
C PRO A 430 -47.77 11.50 32.99
N GLN A 431 -47.53 12.62 32.29
CA GLN A 431 -47.64 14.03 32.73
C GLN A 431 -46.51 14.55 33.65
N ALA A 432 -45.97 15.69 33.24
CA ALA A 432 -44.73 16.33 33.68
C ALA A 432 -44.92 17.32 34.84
N GLY A 433 -43.87 17.46 35.67
CA GLY A 433 -43.73 18.47 36.72
C GLY A 433 -42.27 18.98 36.81
N PRO A 434 -42.01 20.13 37.47
CA PRO A 434 -41.12 21.17 36.96
C PRO A 434 -39.66 21.12 37.45
N MET A 435 -38.78 21.67 36.62
CA MET A 435 -37.32 21.81 36.81
C MET A 435 -36.95 22.72 37.97
N ALA A 436 -36.03 22.24 38.83
CA ALA A 436 -35.20 23.07 39.71
C ALA A 436 -33.77 23.17 39.14
N SER A 437 -33.31 24.40 39.01
CA SER A 437 -32.03 24.85 38.48
C SER A 437 -30.82 24.32 39.26
N ARG A 438 -29.88 23.69 38.56
CA ARG A 438 -28.53 23.38 39.04
C ARG A 438 -27.46 23.96 38.11
N GLU A 439 -26.42 24.49 38.76
CA GLU A 439 -25.31 25.25 38.21
C GLU A 439 -24.52 24.51 37.12
N ARG A 440 -24.08 25.26 36.11
CA ARG A 440 -23.38 24.76 34.92
C ARG A 440 -21.91 24.41 35.23
N PRO A 441 -21.45 23.17 34.95
CA PRO A 441 -20.02 22.91 34.84
C PRO A 441 -19.46 23.49 33.53
N ARG A 442 -18.22 23.98 33.60
CA ARG A 442 -17.50 24.64 32.50
C ARG A 442 -17.46 23.76 31.24
N ARG A 443 -17.87 24.32 30.10
CA ARG A 443 -17.87 23.68 28.76
C ARG A 443 -16.45 23.23 28.39
N ARG A 444 -16.21 21.92 28.27
CA ARG A 444 -15.25 21.40 27.28
C ARG A 444 -15.77 21.86 25.91
N ARG A 445 -14.91 22.44 25.06
CA ARG A 445 -15.26 22.74 23.66
C ARG A 445 -15.74 21.44 23.03
N SER A 446 -17.06 21.32 22.85
CA SER A 446 -17.67 20.25 22.08
C SER A 446 -17.23 20.46 20.64
N VAL A 447 -16.38 19.57 20.12
CA VAL A 447 -16.20 19.43 18.69
C VAL A 447 -17.60 19.17 18.13
N LYS A 448 -18.12 20.10 17.33
CA LYS A 448 -19.42 19.90 16.66
C LYS A 448 -19.27 18.66 15.78
N PRO A 449 -20.22 17.71 15.81
CA PRO A 449 -20.23 16.65 14.81
C PRO A 449 -20.30 17.30 13.42
N PRO A 450 -19.57 16.76 12.43
CA PRO A 450 -19.58 17.30 11.08
C PRO A 450 -21.03 17.32 10.55
N THR A 451 -21.40 18.43 9.94
CA THR A 451 -22.71 18.61 9.31
C THR A 451 -22.85 17.58 8.17
N PRO A 452 -23.95 16.82 8.10
CA PRO A 452 -24.13 15.85 7.02
C PRO A 452 -24.27 16.60 5.69
N GLY A 453 -23.28 16.50 4.80
CA GLY A 453 -23.38 17.01 3.42
C GLY A 453 -22.15 17.68 2.82
N LYS A 454 -21.13 18.10 3.60
CA LYS A 454 -19.85 18.55 3.03
C LYS A 454 -18.90 17.35 2.89
N GLN A 455 -18.57 16.97 1.67
CA GLN A 455 -17.45 16.05 1.42
C GLN A 455 -16.18 16.68 1.98
N ARG A 456 -15.33 15.88 2.63
CA ARG A 456 -14.07 16.38 3.19
C ARG A 456 -13.09 16.63 2.04
N PRO A 457 -12.22 17.66 2.13
CA PRO A 457 -11.20 17.88 1.13
C PRO A 457 -10.27 16.66 1.04
N PRO A 458 -9.79 16.28 -0.16
CA PRO A 458 -8.85 15.19 -0.31
C PRO A 458 -7.49 15.58 0.28
N LEU A 459 -7.00 14.78 1.22
CA LEU A 459 -5.72 15.05 1.89
C LEU A 459 -4.59 14.19 1.32
N VAL A 460 -3.39 14.76 1.23
CA VAL A 460 -2.14 14.03 0.96
C VAL A 460 -1.31 14.01 2.24
N ILE A 461 -1.25 12.85 2.88
CA ILE A 461 -0.51 12.66 4.13
C ILE A 461 0.87 12.10 3.78
N LEU A 462 1.92 12.87 4.03
CA LEU A 462 3.31 12.43 3.83
C LEU A 462 3.90 12.04 5.18
N ILE A 463 4.47 10.84 5.27
CA ILE A 463 5.19 10.41 6.47
C ILE A 463 6.54 9.83 6.12
N ARG A 464 7.59 10.36 6.75
CA ARG A 464 8.90 9.74 6.70
C ARG A 464 8.87 8.47 7.55
N HIS A 465 9.45 7.39 7.03
CA HIS A 465 9.61 6.15 7.79
C HIS A 465 10.17 6.42 9.20
N GLY A 466 9.75 5.62 10.18
CA GLY A 466 10.27 5.71 11.54
C GLY A 466 11.79 5.54 11.61
N GLN A 467 12.39 5.91 12.74
CA GLN A 467 13.83 5.73 12.94
C GLN A 467 14.28 4.28 12.65
N THR A 468 15.35 4.13 11.87
CA THR A 468 16.01 2.83 11.62
C THR A 468 17.25 2.65 12.48
N THR A 469 17.72 1.40 12.62
CA THR A 469 19.01 1.10 13.26
C THR A 469 20.17 1.84 12.59
N HIS A 470 20.15 1.98 11.27
CA HIS A 470 21.17 2.70 10.50
C HIS A 470 21.13 4.21 10.73
N ASN A 471 19.94 4.79 10.89
CA ASN A 471 19.83 6.21 11.22
C ASN A 471 20.38 6.49 12.61
N LYS A 472 20.08 5.63 13.59
CA LYS A 472 20.61 5.69 14.96
C LYS A 472 22.14 5.62 14.98
N LEU A 473 22.74 4.79 14.11
CA LEU A 473 24.18 4.66 13.93
C LEU A 473 24.82 5.74 13.05
N GLY A 474 24.03 6.65 12.46
CA GLY A 474 24.54 7.71 11.58
C GLY A 474 25.13 7.20 10.26
N LEU A 475 24.61 6.10 9.71
CA LEU A 475 25.07 5.51 8.46
C LEU A 475 24.34 6.09 7.24
N PHE A 476 24.97 6.04 6.06
CA PHE A 476 24.29 6.22 4.79
C PHE A 476 23.48 4.96 4.44
N THR A 477 22.16 5.08 4.29
CA THR A 477 21.28 3.92 4.05
C THR A 477 20.92 3.78 2.57
N GLY A 478 20.34 4.81 1.95
CA GLY A 478 19.94 4.72 0.53
C GLY A 478 18.93 3.61 0.27
N TRP A 479 19.19 2.79 -0.75
CA TRP A 479 18.36 1.64 -1.11
C TRP A 479 18.62 0.40 -0.26
N GLU A 480 19.60 0.44 0.66
CA GLU A 480 19.80 -0.63 1.65
C GLU A 480 18.53 -0.79 2.49
N ASP A 481 18.09 -2.03 2.70
CA ASP A 481 16.81 -2.29 3.36
C ASP A 481 16.96 -2.48 4.88
N ALA A 482 17.35 -1.39 5.55
CA ALA A 482 17.48 -1.38 7.00
C ALA A 482 16.11 -1.40 7.70
N PRO A 483 15.90 -2.25 8.72
CA PRO A 483 14.65 -2.31 9.47
C PRO A 483 14.49 -1.11 10.44
N LEU A 484 13.25 -0.89 10.89
CA LEU A 484 12.92 0.08 11.94
C LEU A 484 13.51 -0.34 13.29
N SER A 485 13.95 0.64 14.09
CA SER A 485 14.26 0.42 15.50
C SER A 485 12.96 0.32 16.33
N PRO A 486 13.02 -0.17 17.58
CA PRO A 486 11.86 -0.15 18.48
C PRO A 486 11.27 1.25 18.65
N GLU A 487 12.12 2.28 18.74
CA GLU A 487 11.69 3.67 18.82
C GLU A 487 10.98 4.12 17.53
N GLY A 488 11.51 3.76 16.37
CA GLY A 488 10.89 4.06 15.07
C GLY A 488 9.54 3.36 14.87
N ARG A 489 9.36 2.15 15.41
CA ARG A 489 8.04 1.49 15.44
C ARG A 489 7.06 2.27 16.31
N ALA A 490 7.49 2.72 17.49
CA ALA A 490 6.66 3.53 18.38
C ALA A 490 6.32 4.91 17.78
N GLU A 491 7.23 5.53 17.03
CA GLU A 491 6.96 6.76 16.25
C GLU A 491 5.82 6.54 15.26
N ALA A 492 5.90 5.49 14.44
CA ALA A 492 4.87 5.17 13.46
C ALA A 492 3.49 4.89 14.10
N SER A 493 3.44 4.13 15.20
CA SER A 493 2.19 3.87 15.92
C SER A 493 1.61 5.15 16.53
N ARG A 494 2.44 6.06 17.05
CA ARG A 494 1.97 7.37 17.55
C ARG A 494 1.40 8.23 16.43
N ALA A 495 2.03 8.24 15.25
CA ALA A 495 1.50 8.95 14.09
C ALA A 495 0.11 8.43 13.70
N GLY A 496 -0.08 7.11 13.66
CA GLY A 496 -1.40 6.51 13.43
C GLY A 496 -2.44 6.94 14.47
N ALA A 497 -2.07 6.92 15.76
CA ALA A 497 -2.96 7.37 16.83
C ALA A 497 -3.31 8.87 16.74
N LEU A 498 -2.36 9.70 16.32
CA LEU A 498 -2.57 11.13 16.10
C LEU A 498 -3.55 11.39 14.95
N LEU A 499 -3.36 10.70 13.81
CA LEU A 499 -4.28 10.76 12.68
C LEU A 499 -5.69 10.30 13.07
N ALA A 500 -5.79 9.21 13.83
CA ALA A 500 -7.07 8.69 14.34
C ALA A 500 -7.77 9.70 15.27
N ALA A 501 -7.03 10.37 16.15
CA ALA A 501 -7.56 11.39 17.05
C ALA A 501 -8.15 12.60 16.30
N HIS A 502 -7.64 12.90 15.11
CA HIS A 502 -8.14 13.95 14.22
C HIS A 502 -9.23 13.46 13.26
N GLY A 503 -9.65 12.19 13.38
CA GLY A 503 -10.71 11.62 12.56
C GLY A 503 -10.33 11.49 11.09
N VAL A 504 -9.04 11.36 10.78
CA VAL A 504 -8.55 11.12 9.42
C VAL A 504 -8.92 9.71 8.98
N GLU A 505 -9.45 9.61 7.76
CA GLU A 505 -9.70 8.34 7.08
C GLU A 505 -8.76 8.22 5.88
N VAL A 506 -8.14 7.06 5.68
CA VAL A 506 -7.22 6.83 4.57
C VAL A 506 -7.88 5.90 3.55
N ASP A 507 -7.88 6.29 2.28
CA ASP A 507 -8.50 5.55 1.17
C ASP A 507 -7.48 4.71 0.39
N ALA A 508 -6.23 5.16 0.30
CA ALA A 508 -5.15 4.43 -0.35
C ALA A 508 -3.80 4.75 0.29
N VAL A 509 -2.87 3.80 0.22
CA VAL A 509 -1.52 3.97 0.72
C VAL A 509 -0.49 3.72 -0.37
N TYR A 510 0.53 4.58 -0.44
CA TYR A 510 1.70 4.38 -1.29
C TYR A 510 2.96 4.30 -0.46
N THR A 511 3.83 3.37 -0.81
CA THR A 511 5.11 3.19 -0.12
C THR A 511 6.25 2.98 -1.11
N SER A 512 7.47 3.22 -0.64
CA SER A 512 8.66 2.65 -1.28
C SER A 512 8.69 1.11 -1.16
N TRP A 513 9.61 0.45 -1.85
CA TRP A 513 9.83 -1.00 -1.72
C TRP A 513 10.65 -1.40 -0.48
N LEU A 514 11.04 -0.42 0.33
CA LEU A 514 11.91 -0.63 1.47
C LEU A 514 11.05 -0.98 2.69
N THR A 515 11.42 -2.07 3.36
CA THR A 515 10.74 -2.64 4.53
C THR A 515 10.43 -1.57 5.57
N ARG A 516 11.37 -0.67 5.87
CA ARG A 516 11.13 0.44 6.82
C ARG A 516 9.93 1.33 6.49
N ALA A 517 9.70 1.64 5.22
CA ALA A 517 8.59 2.49 4.80
C ALA A 517 7.28 1.70 4.81
N ILE A 518 7.32 0.44 4.36
CA ILE A 518 6.19 -0.49 4.38
C ILE A 518 5.72 -0.75 5.82
N THR A 519 6.63 -1.12 6.73
CA THR A 519 6.32 -1.35 8.14
C THR A 519 5.84 -0.07 8.83
N THR A 520 6.36 1.11 8.46
CA THR A 520 5.82 2.38 8.98
C THR A 520 4.35 2.54 8.59
N ALA A 521 4.01 2.30 7.32
CA ALA A 521 2.62 2.37 6.86
C ALA A 521 1.71 1.37 7.59
N TRP A 522 2.17 0.14 7.79
CA TRP A 522 1.44 -0.88 8.57
C TRP A 522 1.10 -0.40 9.98
N LEU A 523 2.09 0.17 10.68
CA LEU A 523 1.94 0.66 12.05
C LEU A 523 1.08 1.93 12.14
N VAL A 524 1.06 2.75 11.10
CA VAL A 524 0.16 3.91 11.00
C VAL A 524 -1.29 3.47 10.77
N LEU A 525 -1.52 2.46 9.94
CA LEU A 525 -2.85 1.95 9.61
C LEU A 525 -3.52 1.18 10.77
N ALA A 526 -2.74 0.62 11.69
CA ALA A 526 -3.27 -0.19 12.80
C ALA A 526 -4.17 0.63 13.76
N PRO A 527 -3.73 1.79 14.31
CA PRO A 527 -4.61 2.65 15.12
C PRO A 527 -5.79 3.27 14.34
N LEU A 528 -5.66 3.41 13.02
CA LEU A 528 -6.72 3.90 12.13
C LEU A 528 -7.78 2.83 11.80
N ASP A 529 -7.62 1.60 12.30
CA ASP A 529 -8.47 0.44 11.97
C ASP A 529 -8.65 0.23 10.45
N SER A 530 -7.61 0.55 9.68
CA SER A 530 -7.66 0.67 8.22
C SER A 530 -6.69 -0.30 7.53
N LEU A 531 -6.36 -1.41 8.18
CA LEU A 531 -5.42 -2.42 7.68
C LEU A 531 -5.87 -3.07 6.36
N TRP A 532 -7.17 -3.03 6.06
CA TRP A 532 -7.78 -3.54 4.82
C TRP A 532 -7.50 -2.66 3.60
N VAL A 533 -7.09 -1.39 3.78
CA VAL A 533 -6.80 -0.45 2.69
C VAL A 533 -5.66 -0.97 1.79
N SER A 534 -5.75 -0.74 0.48
CA SER A 534 -4.72 -1.17 -0.47
C SER A 534 -3.39 -0.43 -0.25
N ILE A 535 -2.29 -1.15 -0.37
CA ILE A 535 -0.94 -0.59 -0.27
C ILE A 535 -0.23 -0.80 -1.61
N HIS A 536 0.01 0.29 -2.32
CA HIS A 536 0.69 0.32 -3.60
C HIS A 536 2.18 0.63 -3.39
N LYS A 537 3.05 -0.29 -3.81
CA LYS A 537 4.48 -0.19 -3.53
C LYS A 537 5.25 0.06 -4.82
N SER A 538 6.14 1.06 -4.82
CA SER A 538 6.92 1.39 -6.01
C SER A 538 8.37 1.74 -5.67
N TRP A 539 9.31 1.19 -6.44
CA TRP A 539 10.72 1.58 -6.35
C TRP A 539 10.96 3.05 -6.64
N ARG A 540 10.02 3.71 -7.34
CA ARG A 540 10.09 5.16 -7.63
C ARG A 540 9.98 6.03 -6.40
N LEU A 541 9.45 5.50 -5.29
CA LEU A 541 9.44 6.16 -3.99
C LEU A 541 10.65 5.79 -3.12
N ASN A 542 11.60 4.99 -3.60
CA ASN A 542 12.81 4.67 -2.83
C ASN A 542 13.62 5.94 -2.51
N GLU A 543 14.40 5.87 -1.44
CA GLU A 543 15.42 6.88 -1.10
C GLU A 543 16.42 7.06 -2.25
N ARG A 544 17.20 8.15 -2.29
CA ARG A 544 18.28 8.25 -3.28
C ARG A 544 19.37 7.20 -3.03
N MET A 545 19.94 6.64 -4.09
CA MET A 545 21.02 5.68 -4.00
C MET A 545 22.37 6.36 -3.69
N TYR A 546 22.94 6.13 -2.50
CA TYR A 546 24.23 6.72 -2.09
C TYR A 546 25.48 6.03 -2.68
N GLY A 547 25.30 5.06 -3.56
CA GLY A 547 26.40 4.38 -4.24
C GLY A 547 27.38 3.72 -3.27
N ALA A 548 28.67 4.01 -3.43
CA ALA A 548 29.73 3.44 -2.61
C ALA A 548 29.71 3.92 -1.15
N LEU A 549 28.97 5.00 -0.83
CA LEU A 549 28.84 5.49 0.54
C LEU A 549 27.85 4.69 1.37
N THR A 550 26.97 3.90 0.74
CA THR A 550 25.98 3.07 1.44
C THR A 550 26.66 2.18 2.49
N GLY A 551 26.14 2.18 3.71
CA GLY A 551 26.68 1.47 4.88
C GLY A 551 27.84 2.16 5.59
N LEU A 552 28.39 3.27 5.06
CA LEU A 552 29.49 4.00 5.70
C LEU A 552 28.98 5.03 6.71
N SER A 553 29.79 5.32 7.73
CA SER A 553 29.50 6.34 8.75
C SER A 553 29.59 7.75 8.16
N LYS A 554 28.53 8.54 8.37
CA LYS A 554 28.48 9.95 7.96
C LYS A 554 29.60 10.77 8.58
N LYS A 555 29.90 10.56 9.87
CA LYS A 555 30.96 11.26 10.59
C LYS A 555 32.34 10.96 9.99
N MET A 556 32.60 9.68 9.69
CA MET A 556 33.86 9.26 9.06
C MET A 556 34.04 9.88 7.67
N ILE A 557 32.97 9.92 6.86
CA ILE A 557 33.01 10.52 5.52
C ILE A 557 33.27 12.03 5.60
N ALA A 558 32.60 12.72 6.53
CA ALA A 558 32.85 14.15 6.79
C ALA A 558 34.30 14.42 7.19
N GLN A 559 34.88 13.61 8.08
CA GLN A 559 36.29 13.72 8.48
C GLN A 559 37.26 13.47 7.32
N ARG A 560 36.99 12.47 6.47
CA ARG A 560 37.89 12.06 5.39
C ARG A 560 37.87 13.01 4.19
N HIS A 561 36.70 13.58 3.88
CA HIS A 561 36.49 14.36 2.65
C HIS A 561 36.19 15.84 2.91
N GLY A 562 36.09 16.25 4.18
CA GLY A 562 35.72 17.60 4.59
C GLY A 562 34.20 17.84 4.60
N GLU A 563 33.77 18.78 5.43
CA GLU A 563 32.34 19.11 5.62
C GLU A 563 31.67 19.64 4.35
N ALA A 564 32.38 20.44 3.54
CA ALA A 564 31.84 20.98 2.31
C ALA A 564 31.46 19.87 1.30
N GLN A 565 32.36 18.90 1.07
CA GLN A 565 32.08 17.80 0.14
C GLN A 565 31.04 16.83 0.71
N PHE A 566 31.11 16.54 2.02
CA PHE A 566 30.10 15.72 2.68
C PHE A 566 28.71 16.34 2.59
N ARG A 567 28.57 17.66 2.79
CA ARG A 567 27.30 18.37 2.65
C ARG A 567 26.79 18.30 1.20
N LYS A 568 27.65 18.42 0.18
CA LYS A 568 27.25 18.22 -1.22
C LYS A 568 26.68 16.82 -1.46
N TRP A 569 27.34 15.76 -1.01
CA TRP A 569 26.80 14.39 -1.16
C TRP A 569 25.56 14.12 -0.31
N ARG A 570 25.47 14.70 0.89
CA ARG A 570 24.37 14.47 1.84
C ARG A 570 23.16 15.36 1.59
N ARG A 571 23.28 16.54 1.01
CA ARG A 571 22.14 17.46 0.87
C ARG A 571 22.12 18.20 -0.47
N GLY A 572 23.21 18.17 -1.23
CA GLY A 572 23.27 18.82 -2.54
C GLY A 572 22.22 18.31 -3.52
N PHE A 573 21.71 19.23 -4.33
CA PHE A 573 20.65 18.96 -5.29
C PHE A 573 21.14 18.08 -6.45
N ALA A 574 22.26 18.45 -7.09
CA ALA A 574 22.74 17.79 -8.31
C ALA A 574 23.96 16.88 -8.10
N GLU A 575 24.63 16.95 -6.95
CA GLU A 575 25.87 16.19 -6.71
C GLU A 575 25.58 14.70 -6.50
N ARG A 576 26.24 13.84 -7.28
CA ARG A 576 26.16 12.39 -7.13
C ARG A 576 27.28 11.88 -6.22
N PRO A 577 26.97 11.07 -5.20
CA PRO A 577 27.99 10.30 -4.48
C PRO A 577 28.77 9.35 -5.40
N PRO A 578 29.96 8.88 -5.01
CA PRO A 578 30.72 7.91 -5.79
C PRO A 578 29.88 6.65 -6.11
N PRO A 579 29.91 6.13 -7.35
CA PRO A 579 29.04 5.03 -7.76
C PRO A 579 29.42 3.70 -7.11
N ALA A 580 28.42 2.90 -6.74
CA ALA A 580 28.64 1.52 -6.28
C ALA A 580 29.26 0.66 -7.39
N SER A 581 30.08 -0.33 -7.03
CA SER A 581 30.56 -1.34 -8.00
C SER A 581 29.38 -2.16 -8.55
N PRO A 582 29.34 -2.52 -9.85
CA PRO A 582 28.27 -3.37 -10.41
C PRO A 582 28.19 -4.78 -9.81
N PHE A 583 29.26 -5.22 -9.14
CA PHE A 583 29.36 -6.51 -8.45
C PHE A 583 29.16 -6.39 -6.93
N SER A 584 28.95 -5.18 -6.41
CA SER A 584 28.68 -5.00 -4.98
C SER A 584 27.27 -5.49 -4.66
N SER A 585 27.09 -6.15 -3.52
CA SER A 585 25.76 -6.48 -2.98
C SER A 585 24.86 -5.24 -2.82
N LYS A 586 25.46 -4.06 -2.62
CA LYS A 586 24.75 -2.79 -2.47
C LYS A 586 24.19 -2.24 -3.79
N TYR A 587 24.58 -2.79 -4.93
CA TYR A 587 24.06 -2.37 -6.22
C TYR A 587 22.68 -3.00 -6.46
N PRO A 588 21.61 -2.21 -6.72
CA PRO A 588 20.26 -2.75 -6.89
C PRO A 588 20.12 -3.81 -8.00
N GLY A 589 20.99 -3.77 -9.02
CA GLY A 589 20.98 -4.82 -10.06
C GLY A 589 21.50 -6.19 -9.60
N ASN A 590 21.93 -6.33 -8.35
CA ASN A 590 22.23 -7.61 -7.71
C ASN A 590 21.15 -8.06 -6.73
N ASP A 591 20.10 -7.26 -6.56
CA ASP A 591 18.99 -7.56 -5.67
C ASP A 591 17.80 -8.05 -6.51
N GLU A 592 17.33 -9.26 -6.19
CA GLU A 592 16.27 -9.96 -6.92
C GLU A 592 15.02 -9.10 -7.08
N ARG A 593 14.71 -8.26 -6.08
CA ARG A 593 13.55 -7.36 -6.09
C ARG A 593 13.51 -6.48 -7.33
N TYR A 594 14.65 -5.92 -7.70
CA TYR A 594 14.70 -5.01 -8.83
C TYR A 594 14.86 -5.77 -10.15
N VAL A 595 15.64 -6.85 -10.15
CA VAL A 595 15.85 -7.66 -11.35
C VAL A 595 14.56 -8.34 -11.81
N LYS A 596 13.73 -8.83 -10.88
CA LYS A 596 12.51 -9.58 -11.17
C LYS A 596 11.31 -8.69 -11.51
N TYR A 597 11.20 -7.49 -10.92
CA TYR A 597 9.98 -6.68 -11.01
C TYR A 597 10.13 -5.34 -11.73
N VAL A 598 11.34 -4.88 -12.00
CA VAL A 598 11.56 -3.62 -12.73
C VAL A 598 11.80 -3.93 -14.21
N HIS A 599 10.80 -3.65 -15.04
CA HIS A 599 10.84 -3.94 -16.49
C HIS A 599 10.75 -2.68 -17.36
N ASP A 600 10.41 -1.56 -16.75
CA ASP A 600 10.16 -0.27 -17.40
C ASP A 600 11.42 0.59 -17.56
N LEU A 601 12.55 0.14 -17.01
CA LEU A 601 13.85 0.76 -17.25
C LEU A 601 14.48 0.25 -18.56
N PRO A 602 15.28 1.07 -19.26
CA PRO A 602 15.97 0.62 -20.47
C PRO A 602 16.99 -0.49 -20.14
N ILE A 603 17.17 -1.41 -21.09
CA ILE A 603 18.16 -2.50 -20.96
C ILE A 603 19.58 -1.94 -21.09
N SER A 604 20.47 -2.36 -20.20
CA SER A 604 21.90 -2.07 -20.25
C SER A 604 22.64 -3.17 -21.03
N LEU A 605 22.98 -2.89 -22.30
CA LEU A 605 23.71 -3.82 -23.16
C LEU A 605 25.04 -4.27 -22.52
N ARG A 606 25.77 -3.33 -21.90
CA ARG A 606 27.05 -3.63 -21.24
C ARG A 606 26.90 -4.57 -20.05
N GLN A 607 25.93 -4.32 -19.15
CA GLN A 607 25.72 -5.20 -17.99
C GLN A 607 25.19 -6.56 -18.42
N SER A 608 24.28 -6.58 -19.39
CA SER A 608 23.75 -7.81 -19.99
C SER A 608 24.90 -8.65 -20.56
N PHE A 609 25.80 -8.06 -21.34
CA PHE A 609 26.96 -8.77 -21.90
C PHE A 609 27.91 -9.31 -20.83
N ILE A 610 28.33 -8.48 -19.87
CA ILE A 610 29.27 -8.87 -18.81
C ILE A 610 28.70 -10.02 -17.98
N ARG A 611 27.44 -9.94 -17.59
CA ARG A 611 26.79 -10.97 -16.76
C ARG A 611 26.49 -12.23 -17.55
N SER A 612 26.10 -12.08 -18.81
CA SER A 612 25.89 -13.23 -19.69
C SER A 612 27.16 -14.06 -19.89
N LEU A 613 28.31 -13.39 -20.02
CA LEU A 613 29.61 -14.06 -20.06
C LEU A 613 29.95 -14.74 -18.73
N GLY A 614 29.68 -14.10 -17.59
CA GLY A 614 29.97 -14.66 -16.27
C GLY A 614 29.13 -15.88 -15.93
N HIS A 615 27.84 -15.90 -16.30
CA HIS A 615 26.92 -17.00 -16.00
C HIS A 615 26.85 -18.07 -17.10
N GLY A 616 27.42 -17.81 -18.28
CA GLY A 616 27.32 -18.71 -19.43
C GLY A 616 25.90 -18.82 -20.01
N LYS A 617 25.00 -17.88 -19.68
CA LYS A 617 23.61 -17.81 -20.15
C LYS A 617 23.26 -16.38 -20.52
N ILE A 618 22.48 -16.18 -21.58
CA ILE A 618 22.05 -14.84 -21.99
C ILE A 618 21.06 -14.30 -20.95
N GLU A 619 21.45 -13.21 -20.29
CA GLU A 619 20.63 -12.49 -19.33
C GLU A 619 20.55 -11.00 -19.71
N LEU A 620 19.32 -10.48 -19.75
CA LEU A 620 19.07 -9.05 -19.96
C LEU A 620 19.01 -8.35 -18.61
N HIS A 621 19.76 -7.26 -18.48
CA HIS A 621 19.86 -6.49 -17.24
C HIS A 621 19.46 -5.04 -17.48
N HIS A 622 18.54 -4.52 -16.67
CA HIS A 622 18.06 -3.14 -16.74
C HIS A 622 19.10 -2.13 -16.21
N LYS A 623 19.03 -0.88 -16.69
CA LYS A 623 19.93 0.21 -16.31
C LYS A 623 19.53 0.82 -14.96
N LEU A 624 19.75 0.06 -13.89
CA LEU A 624 19.50 0.50 -12.51
C LEU A 624 20.55 1.53 -12.03
N PRO A 625 20.18 2.45 -11.12
CA PRO A 625 21.09 3.48 -10.64
C PRO A 625 22.22 2.90 -9.79
N ARG A 626 23.46 3.28 -10.10
CA ARG A 626 24.64 2.98 -9.27
C ARG A 626 24.90 4.02 -8.19
N THR A 627 24.29 5.20 -8.34
CA THR A 627 24.30 6.35 -7.44
C THR A 627 23.25 7.34 -7.95
N GLU A 628 22.70 8.17 -7.07
CA GLU A 628 21.71 9.19 -7.37
C GLU A 628 22.03 10.47 -6.58
N SER A 629 21.88 11.61 -7.23
CA SER A 629 21.71 12.91 -6.57
C SER A 629 20.25 13.09 -6.12
N LEU A 630 19.93 14.19 -5.43
CA LEU A 630 18.54 14.51 -5.13
C LEU A 630 17.74 14.72 -6.42
N LYS A 631 18.30 15.44 -7.41
CA LYS A 631 17.70 15.65 -8.73
C LYS A 631 17.30 14.35 -9.42
N ASP A 632 18.17 13.33 -9.40
CA ASP A 632 17.87 12.03 -10.02
C ASP A 632 16.72 11.31 -9.30
N CYS A 633 16.67 11.39 -7.97
CA CYS A 633 15.58 10.83 -7.17
C CYS A 633 14.24 11.52 -7.51
N LEU A 634 14.24 12.84 -7.70
CA LEU A 634 13.05 13.61 -8.09
C LEU A 634 12.56 13.25 -9.49
N GLN A 635 13.47 13.04 -10.45
CA GLN A 635 13.13 12.66 -11.82
C GLN A 635 12.32 11.36 -11.94
N ARG A 636 12.36 10.49 -10.93
CA ARG A 636 11.48 9.32 -10.84
C ARG A 636 10.30 9.48 -9.88
N THR A 637 10.46 10.28 -8.83
CA THR A 637 9.45 10.44 -7.77
C THR A 637 8.29 11.34 -8.21
N ILE A 638 8.60 12.50 -8.82
CA ILE A 638 7.60 13.48 -9.22
C ILE A 638 6.69 12.96 -10.35
N PRO A 639 7.21 12.38 -11.45
CA PRO A 639 6.34 11.80 -12.47
C PRO A 639 5.45 10.68 -11.91
N TYR A 640 5.97 9.83 -11.02
CA TYR A 640 5.14 8.82 -10.37
C TYR A 640 4.00 9.43 -9.56
N TYR A 641 4.29 10.49 -8.81
CA TYR A 641 3.28 11.19 -8.04
C TYR A 641 2.21 11.80 -8.97
N ARG A 642 2.62 12.60 -9.96
CA ARG A 642 1.71 13.30 -10.87
C ARG A 642 0.90 12.37 -11.78
N ASP A 643 1.51 11.30 -12.28
CA ASP A 643 0.89 10.43 -13.28
C ASP A 643 0.12 9.26 -12.65
N THR A 644 0.48 8.85 -11.42
CA THR A 644 -0.11 7.67 -10.76
C THR A 644 -0.87 8.01 -9.48
N ILE A 645 -0.30 8.82 -8.59
CA ILE A 645 -0.88 9.07 -7.25
C ILE A 645 -1.92 10.18 -7.31
N LEU A 646 -1.54 11.37 -7.79
CA LEU A 646 -2.37 12.56 -7.83
C LEU A 646 -3.70 12.35 -8.56
N PRO A 647 -3.77 11.66 -9.72
CA PRO A 647 -5.04 11.43 -10.40
C PRO A 647 -5.98 10.55 -9.57
N GLN A 648 -5.43 9.58 -8.82
CA GLN A 648 -6.23 8.74 -7.92
C GLN A 648 -6.71 9.51 -6.69
N THR A 649 -5.94 10.49 -6.21
CA THR A 649 -6.31 11.37 -5.09
C THR A 649 -7.39 12.38 -5.48
N VAL A 650 -7.15 13.14 -6.56
CA VAL A 650 -8.01 14.25 -7.00
C VAL A 650 -9.28 13.75 -7.68
N ALA A 651 -9.16 12.84 -8.67
CA ALA A 651 -10.32 12.44 -9.46
C ALA A 651 -11.32 11.57 -8.68
N GLN A 652 -10.89 10.93 -7.59
CA GLN A 652 -11.74 10.03 -6.79
C GLN A 652 -12.08 10.61 -5.41
N ASN A 653 -11.69 11.87 -5.14
CA ASN A 653 -11.80 12.53 -3.84
C ASN A 653 -11.33 11.64 -2.67
N ARG A 654 -10.09 11.15 -2.79
CA ARG A 654 -9.50 10.17 -1.86
C ARG A 654 -8.40 10.81 -1.01
N THR A 655 -8.40 10.52 0.28
CA THR A 655 -7.26 10.81 1.16
C THR A 655 -6.19 9.73 1.01
N VAL A 656 -4.96 10.14 0.74
CA VAL A 656 -3.85 9.25 0.45
C VAL A 656 -2.74 9.40 1.49
N LEU A 657 -2.22 8.26 1.95
CA LEU A 657 -1.02 8.19 2.80
C LEU A 657 0.20 7.77 1.97
N ILE A 658 1.26 8.57 1.97
CA ILE A 658 2.53 8.26 1.34
C ILE A 658 3.59 8.07 2.43
N SER A 659 4.02 6.82 2.65
CA SER A 659 5.12 6.49 3.57
C SER A 659 6.41 6.28 2.78
N SER A 660 7.39 7.14 3.00
CA SER A 660 8.61 7.13 2.20
C SER A 660 9.83 7.61 2.97
N SER A 661 10.93 7.85 2.25
CA SER A 661 12.17 8.37 2.80
C SER A 661 12.23 9.90 2.73
N GLU A 662 13.21 10.46 3.42
CA GLU A 662 13.39 11.91 3.54
C GLU A 662 13.52 12.61 2.18
N ASN A 663 14.37 12.11 1.27
CA ASN A 663 14.59 12.79 -0.01
C ASN A 663 13.47 12.56 -1.02
N ALA A 664 12.76 11.44 -0.94
CA ALA A 664 11.56 11.25 -1.75
C ALA A 664 10.48 12.25 -1.32
N ILE A 665 10.26 12.43 -0.01
CA ILE A 665 9.32 13.42 0.53
C ILE A 665 9.74 14.84 0.21
N ARG A 666 11.03 15.19 0.32
CA ARG A 666 11.54 16.49 -0.16
C ARG A 666 11.16 16.75 -1.61
N GLY A 667 11.30 15.74 -2.48
CA GLY A 667 10.89 15.86 -3.87
C GLY A 667 9.40 16.13 -4.07
N LEU A 668 8.55 15.50 -3.26
CA LEU A 668 7.11 15.77 -3.26
C LEU A 668 6.78 17.16 -2.73
N LEU A 669 7.46 17.61 -1.65
CA LEU A 669 7.26 18.95 -1.10
C LEU A 669 7.75 20.04 -2.05
N MET A 670 8.80 19.80 -2.84
CA MET A 670 9.18 20.72 -3.92
C MET A 670 8.08 20.89 -4.96
N ASP A 671 7.32 19.82 -5.23
CA ASP A 671 6.21 19.83 -6.18
C ASP A 671 4.93 20.45 -5.60
N LEU A 672 4.65 20.19 -4.31
CA LEU A 672 3.41 20.56 -3.64
C LEU A 672 3.45 21.95 -3.03
N CYS A 673 4.60 22.36 -2.48
CA CYS A 673 4.78 23.62 -1.77
C CYS A 673 5.64 24.62 -2.56
N ASP A 674 5.92 24.34 -3.85
CA ASP A 674 6.74 25.19 -4.73
C ASP A 674 8.06 25.63 -4.06
N VAL A 675 8.79 24.66 -3.48
CA VAL A 675 10.02 24.91 -2.73
C VAL A 675 11.19 25.15 -3.70
N PRO A 676 11.90 26.29 -3.59
CA PRO A 676 13.07 26.58 -4.41
C PRO A 676 14.23 25.56 -4.25
N ARG A 677 15.01 25.39 -5.31
CA ARG A 677 16.07 24.35 -5.40
C ARG A 677 17.27 24.62 -4.48
N ASP A 678 17.52 25.88 -4.17
CA ASP A 678 18.59 26.38 -3.32
C ASP A 678 18.29 26.17 -1.84
N VAL A 679 17.02 26.25 -1.44
CA VAL A 679 16.61 26.11 -0.02
C VAL A 679 16.26 24.68 0.40
N ILE A 680 16.00 23.76 -0.54
CA ILE A 680 15.58 22.38 -0.21
C ILE A 680 16.61 21.62 0.64
N SER A 681 17.90 21.95 0.51
CA SER A 681 18.96 21.36 1.33
C SER A 681 18.88 21.74 2.81
N ASP A 682 18.14 22.78 3.14
CA ASP A 682 18.00 23.31 4.49
C ASP A 682 16.66 22.94 5.14
N ILE A 683 15.78 22.25 4.43
CA ILE A 683 14.56 21.63 4.99
C ILE A 683 14.90 20.25 5.53
N GLU A 684 14.50 19.95 6.76
CA GLU A 684 14.56 18.63 7.39
C GLU A 684 13.17 18.03 7.59
N ILE A 685 13.06 16.71 7.41
CA ILE A 685 11.80 15.98 7.62
C ILE A 685 12.00 14.99 8.78
N PRO A 686 11.42 15.23 9.96
CA PRO A 686 11.51 14.34 11.11
C PRO A 686 10.95 12.93 10.81
N THR A 687 11.44 11.91 11.53
CA THR A 687 10.93 10.54 11.38
C THR A 687 9.58 10.37 12.06
N GLY A 688 8.66 9.66 11.40
CA GLY A 688 7.36 9.31 11.97
C GLY A 688 6.46 10.50 12.34
N VAL A 689 6.67 11.66 11.73
CA VAL A 689 5.77 12.81 11.86
C VAL A 689 4.90 12.88 10.60
N PRO A 690 3.55 12.82 10.72
CA PRO A 690 2.66 12.96 9.59
C PRO A 690 2.56 14.43 9.18
N LEU A 691 2.89 14.74 7.93
CA LEU A 691 2.68 16.03 7.29
C LEU A 691 1.40 15.95 6.47
N VAL A 692 0.43 16.80 6.76
CA VAL A 692 -0.90 16.73 6.16
C VAL A 692 -1.05 17.87 5.17
N TYR A 693 -0.97 17.55 3.88
CA TYR A 693 -1.16 18.53 2.82
C TYR A 693 -2.63 18.53 2.38
N ASP A 694 -3.27 19.69 2.46
CA ASP A 694 -4.63 19.90 1.97
C ASP A 694 -4.55 20.40 0.51
N LEU A 695 -5.16 19.65 -0.40
CA LEU A 695 -5.14 19.97 -1.83
C LEU A 695 -6.00 21.18 -2.20
N GLU A 696 -7.03 21.51 -1.40
CA GLU A 696 -7.91 22.64 -1.66
C GLU A 696 -7.24 23.96 -1.25
N SER A 697 -6.73 24.04 -0.02
CA SER A 697 -6.02 25.22 0.47
C SER A 697 -4.56 25.30 0.00
N ARG A 698 -4.04 24.22 -0.59
CA ARG A 698 -2.63 24.06 -1.01
C ARG A 698 -1.63 24.27 0.13
N CYS A 699 -2.05 23.91 1.34
CA CYS A 699 -1.29 24.11 2.57
C CYS A 699 -0.81 22.83 3.21
N LEU A 700 0.36 22.92 3.87
CA LEU A 700 0.86 21.87 4.74
C LEU A 700 0.53 22.17 6.20
N HIS A 701 -0.09 21.21 6.87
CA HIS A 701 -0.46 21.29 8.28
C HIS A 701 0.22 20.19 9.10
N LEU A 702 0.42 20.50 10.39
CA LEU A 702 0.74 19.52 11.42
C LEU A 702 -0.47 19.41 12.34
N PHE A 703 -0.82 18.18 12.70
CA PHE A 703 -1.84 17.96 13.72
C PHE A 703 -1.31 18.24 15.12
N ASP A 704 -2.18 18.79 15.96
CA ASP A 704 -1.89 19.13 17.34
C ASP A 704 -2.10 17.92 18.25
N ASP A 705 -1.08 17.55 19.01
CA ASP A 705 -1.16 16.46 19.98
C ASP A 705 -1.64 16.92 21.37
N GLY A 706 -1.90 18.23 21.53
CA GLY A 706 -2.37 18.85 22.77
C GLY A 706 -1.29 19.01 23.85
N ILE A 707 -0.02 18.75 23.52
CA ILE A 707 1.10 18.81 24.47
C ILE A 707 1.77 20.19 24.46
N LEU A 708 1.89 20.82 23.29
CA LEU A 708 2.50 22.15 23.12
C LEU A 708 1.57 23.08 22.34
N PRO A 709 1.60 24.40 22.61
CA PRO A 709 0.74 25.37 21.92
C PRO A 709 1.05 25.51 20.41
N LYS A 710 2.22 25.06 19.95
CA LYS A 710 2.61 25.04 18.53
C LYS A 710 3.30 23.70 18.19
N PRO A 711 2.66 22.80 17.41
CA PRO A 711 3.24 21.51 17.04
C PRO A 711 4.57 21.61 16.26
N ARG A 712 4.77 22.72 15.54
CA ARG A 712 5.99 23.01 14.80
C ARG A 712 7.23 23.12 15.70
N ASP A 713 7.08 23.67 16.91
CA ASP A 713 8.20 23.93 17.82
C ASP A 713 8.78 22.65 18.44
N ARG A 714 8.06 21.52 18.30
CA ARG A 714 8.47 20.21 18.81
C ARG A 714 9.56 19.55 17.96
N TYR A 715 9.64 19.88 16.68
CA TYR A 715 10.46 19.15 15.73
C TYR A 715 11.37 20.09 14.93
N ASP A 716 12.57 19.59 14.62
CA ASP A 716 13.50 20.30 13.74
C ASP A 716 13.14 20.03 12.28
N PHE A 717 12.58 21.05 11.63
CA PHE A 717 12.29 21.07 10.20
C PHE A 717 13.38 21.78 9.38
N GLY A 718 14.51 22.12 10.00
CA GLY A 718 15.62 22.83 9.38
C GLY A 718 15.39 24.34 9.26
N ALA A 719 16.41 25.03 8.76
CA ALA A 719 16.44 26.50 8.71
C ALA A 719 15.44 27.12 7.73
N ALA A 720 15.01 26.36 6.72
CA ALA A 720 14.07 26.80 5.70
C ALA A 720 12.64 26.24 5.92
N ALA A 721 12.28 25.93 7.17
CA ALA A 721 10.98 25.36 7.51
C ALA A 721 9.79 26.28 7.15
N ASP A 722 9.96 27.60 7.19
CA ASP A 722 8.90 28.56 6.85
C ASP A 722 8.40 28.41 5.41
N VAL A 723 9.27 27.95 4.49
CA VAL A 723 8.93 27.80 3.08
C VAL A 723 7.84 26.75 2.85
N ILE A 724 7.79 25.71 3.67
CA ILE A 724 6.80 24.62 3.56
C ILE A 724 5.55 24.84 4.42
N PHE A 725 5.61 25.75 5.41
CA PHE A 725 4.49 26.10 6.30
C PHE A 725 4.00 27.52 6.03
N ARG A 726 3.77 27.85 4.76
CA ARG A 726 3.19 29.15 4.38
C ARG A 726 1.79 29.29 4.99
N PRO A 727 1.38 30.51 5.39
CA PRO A 727 0.01 30.76 5.83
C PRO A 727 -0.98 30.31 4.75
N CYS A 728 -2.11 29.75 5.15
CA CYS A 728 -3.20 29.50 4.21
C CYS A 728 -3.90 30.80 3.93
N ASP A 729 -4.12 31.09 2.64
CA ASP A 729 -4.89 32.23 2.20
C ASP A 729 -6.37 31.97 2.51
N ASP A 730 -6.73 32.13 3.77
CA ASP A 730 -8.10 32.08 4.26
C ASP A 730 -8.80 33.44 4.03
N GLU A 731 -8.55 34.15 2.92
CA GLU A 731 -9.30 35.37 2.56
C GLU A 731 -9.08 35.76 1.08
N GLU A 732 -10.16 35.65 0.31
CA GLU A 732 -10.37 36.16 -1.06
C GLU A 732 -9.48 35.63 -2.20
N GLY A 733 -10.13 34.98 -3.16
CA GLY A 733 -9.48 34.19 -4.19
C GLY A 733 -8.70 34.99 -5.22
N CYS A 734 -7.54 34.46 -5.57
CA CYS A 734 -6.91 34.72 -6.86
C CYS A 734 -6.53 33.37 -7.49
N PRO A 735 -7.06 33.00 -8.66
CA PRO A 735 -6.70 31.76 -9.32
C PRO A 735 -5.32 31.92 -9.96
N VAL A 736 -4.31 31.25 -9.43
CA VAL A 736 -3.03 31.11 -10.14
C VAL A 736 -3.16 29.93 -11.10
N ASP A 737 -3.35 30.23 -12.39
CA ASP A 737 -3.29 29.25 -13.48
C ASP A 737 -1.86 28.67 -13.59
N PRO A 738 -1.64 27.35 -13.47
CA PRO A 738 -0.31 26.76 -13.46
C PRO A 738 0.36 26.62 -14.85
N HIS A 739 -0.27 27.08 -15.94
CA HIS A 739 0.28 26.87 -17.30
C HIS A 739 1.07 28.03 -17.90
N LEU A 740 1.44 29.04 -17.10
CA LEU A 740 2.03 30.28 -17.63
C LEU A 740 3.40 30.64 -17.06
N TYR A 741 4.30 29.66 -16.85
CA TYR A 741 5.74 29.94 -16.69
C TYR A 741 6.60 28.83 -17.31
N LEU A 742 6.45 28.67 -18.62
CA LEU A 742 7.51 28.21 -19.51
C LEU A 742 7.60 29.25 -20.61
N ASP A 743 8.24 30.38 -20.32
CA ASP A 743 9.09 31.12 -21.24
C ASP A 743 9.75 32.27 -20.46
N ASP A 744 11.03 32.49 -20.74
CA ASP A 744 11.85 33.53 -20.14
C ASP A 744 11.20 34.92 -20.31
N ALA A 745 10.77 35.54 -19.22
CA ALA A 745 10.45 36.97 -19.18
C ALA A 745 10.66 37.52 -17.76
N PHE A 746 11.39 38.63 -17.71
CA PHE A 746 11.60 39.52 -16.58
C PHE A 746 10.32 39.69 -15.72
N CYS A 747 10.42 39.49 -14.41
CA CYS A 747 9.45 40.00 -13.46
C CYS A 747 10.07 41.17 -12.70
N GLU A 748 9.44 42.33 -12.87
CA GLU A 748 9.63 43.55 -12.10
C GLU A 748 9.28 43.35 -10.62
N ASP A 749 9.98 44.11 -9.79
CA ASP A 749 10.00 44.04 -8.34
C ASP A 749 8.62 44.25 -7.69
N SER A 750 8.23 43.31 -6.82
CA SER A 750 7.02 43.43 -5.99
C SER A 750 7.31 44.24 -4.72
N GLU A 751 6.34 45.08 -4.35
CA GLU A 751 6.27 46.18 -3.36
C GLU A 751 6.81 45.98 -1.92
N LEU A 752 7.60 44.96 -1.61
CA LEU A 752 8.31 44.83 -0.33
C LEU A 752 9.65 45.57 -0.27
N ASP A 753 10.29 45.81 -1.43
CA ASP A 753 11.55 46.60 -1.49
C ASP A 753 11.32 48.11 -1.31
N ARG A 754 10.08 48.57 -1.39
CA ARG A 754 9.71 50.00 -1.35
C ARG A 754 9.75 50.60 0.05
N TYR A 755 9.49 49.81 1.09
CA TYR A 755 9.52 50.28 2.48
C TYR A 755 10.94 50.35 3.07
N GLU A 756 11.86 49.49 2.62
CA GLU A 756 13.26 49.53 3.07
C GLU A 756 14.09 50.59 2.30
N THR A 757 13.76 50.84 1.03
CA THR A 757 14.38 51.91 0.24
C THR A 757 13.95 53.31 0.68
N GLU A 758 12.67 53.55 0.99
CA GLU A 758 12.19 54.87 1.46
C GLU A 758 12.80 55.28 2.81
N ALA A 759 13.05 54.33 3.71
CA ALA A 759 13.71 54.60 4.99
C ALA A 759 15.20 54.94 4.81
N ALA A 760 15.89 54.27 3.90
CA ALA A 760 17.29 54.54 3.58
C ALA A 760 17.48 55.85 2.79
N GLU A 761 16.56 56.18 1.88
CA GLU A 761 16.55 57.45 1.15
C GLU A 761 16.28 58.63 2.08
N ARG A 762 15.33 58.48 3.03
CA ARG A 762 15.05 59.49 4.05
C ARG A 762 16.28 59.79 4.90
N GLU A 763 17.00 58.76 5.35
CA GLU A 763 18.23 58.94 6.11
C GLU A 763 19.35 59.60 5.29
N ALA A 764 19.42 59.31 3.98
CA ALA A 764 20.39 59.92 3.08
C ALA A 764 20.09 61.42 2.85
N TRP A 765 18.83 61.78 2.62
CA TRP A 765 18.42 63.17 2.42
C TRP A 765 18.54 64.02 3.69
N GLN A 766 18.27 63.45 4.87
CA GLN A 766 18.50 64.13 6.15
C GLN A 766 19.98 64.46 6.38
N ARG A 767 20.89 63.55 5.98
CA ARG A 767 22.35 63.80 6.05
C ARG A 767 22.82 64.85 5.04
N VAL A 768 22.25 64.87 3.83
CA VAL A 768 22.63 65.83 2.77
C VAL A 768 22.13 67.24 3.10
N LEU A 769 20.92 67.36 3.64
CA LEU A 769 20.29 68.65 3.97
C LEU A 769 20.62 69.15 5.39
N ASN A 770 21.21 68.29 6.23
CA ASN A 770 21.59 68.57 7.61
C ASN A 770 20.42 69.13 8.45
N LEU A 771 19.24 68.52 8.30
CA LEU A 771 17.99 68.85 9.00
C LEU A 771 17.66 67.75 10.01
N ASP A 772 17.02 68.11 11.12
CA ASP A 772 16.47 67.13 12.06
C ASP A 772 15.11 66.56 11.60
N ASP A 773 14.55 65.58 12.32
CA ASP A 773 13.32 64.89 11.93
C ASP A 773 12.09 65.82 11.86
N GLU A 774 12.01 66.82 12.74
CA GLU A 774 10.90 67.78 12.76
C GLU A 774 11.02 68.79 11.61
N GLU A 775 12.25 69.25 11.35
CA GLU A 775 12.56 70.13 10.22
C GLU A 775 12.39 69.42 8.87
N PHE A 776 12.84 68.17 8.73
CA PHE A 776 12.71 67.38 7.51
C PHE A 776 11.23 67.12 7.15
N THR A 777 10.42 66.78 8.15
CA THR A 777 8.98 66.53 7.95
C THR A 777 8.24 67.83 7.59
N THR A 778 8.64 68.95 8.18
CA THR A 778 8.10 70.28 7.83
C THR A 778 8.53 70.74 6.44
N HIS A 779 9.79 70.45 6.05
CA HIS A 779 10.33 70.77 4.74
C HIS A 779 9.65 69.96 3.63
N MET A 780 9.48 68.65 3.82
CA MET A 780 8.83 67.76 2.84
C MET A 780 7.31 67.97 2.73
N SER A 781 6.63 68.30 3.83
CA SER A 781 5.19 68.64 3.79
C SER A 781 4.90 69.97 3.09
N SER A 782 5.88 70.86 2.94
CA SER A 782 5.74 72.08 2.13
C SER A 782 5.81 71.83 0.62
N PHE A 783 6.39 70.71 0.19
CA PHE A 783 6.48 70.29 -1.22
C PHE A 783 5.25 69.50 -1.71
N TYR A 784 4.49 68.87 -0.81
CA TYR A 784 3.31 68.07 -1.13
C TYR A 784 2.02 68.77 -0.68
N ARG A 785 1.45 69.61 -1.56
CA ARG A 785 0.00 69.90 -1.52
C ARG A 785 -0.71 68.98 -2.53
N PRO A 786 -1.66 68.13 -2.11
CA PRO A 786 -2.45 67.37 -3.08
C PRO A 786 -3.39 68.33 -3.83
N PRO A 787 -3.57 68.21 -5.16
CA PRO A 787 -4.53 69.01 -5.87
C PRO A 787 -5.97 68.56 -5.55
N VAL A 788 -6.85 69.53 -5.39
CA VAL A 788 -8.30 69.36 -5.22
C VAL A 788 -8.88 68.83 -6.53
N ALA A 789 -9.76 67.84 -6.43
CA ALA A 789 -10.47 67.22 -7.55
C ALA A 789 -11.30 68.25 -8.37
N ALA A 790 -11.14 68.25 -9.69
CA ALA A 790 -12.11 68.81 -10.63
C ALA A 790 -12.03 68.14 -12.01
N ASP A 791 -13.21 68.07 -12.61
CA ASP A 791 -13.62 67.45 -13.86
C ASP A 791 -12.78 67.74 -15.12
N ALA A 792 -12.70 66.69 -15.94
CA ALA A 792 -12.97 66.63 -17.38
C ALA A 792 -12.21 67.52 -18.38
N THR A 793 -11.81 66.82 -19.44
CA THR A 793 -11.57 67.23 -20.84
C THR A 793 -10.18 67.74 -21.25
N ARG A 794 -9.73 67.08 -22.33
CA ARG A 794 -8.89 67.55 -23.45
C ARG A 794 -7.38 67.32 -23.37
N TRP A 795 -6.90 66.61 -24.41
CA TRP A 795 -5.51 66.50 -24.83
C TRP A 795 -4.95 67.87 -25.21
N ASP A 796 -3.65 68.08 -25.00
CA ASP A 796 -2.76 68.75 -25.96
C ASP A 796 -1.29 68.44 -25.63
N ASP A 797 -0.52 68.30 -26.71
CA ASP A 797 0.92 68.00 -26.82
C ASP A 797 1.83 69.11 -26.23
N GLU A 798 2.93 68.72 -25.56
CA GLU A 798 4.32 69.15 -25.86
C GLU A 798 5.35 68.63 -24.83
N PRO A 799 6.64 68.46 -25.20
CA PRO A 799 7.64 67.73 -24.41
C PRO A 799 8.39 68.66 -23.44
N LEU A 800 8.61 68.21 -22.21
CA LEU A 800 9.55 68.83 -21.27
C LEU A 800 10.85 68.02 -21.25
N GLU A 801 11.86 68.59 -21.92
CA GLU A 801 13.26 68.24 -21.74
C GLU A 801 13.68 68.47 -20.28
N ILE A 802 14.38 67.50 -19.70
CA ILE A 802 15.19 67.69 -18.50
C ILE A 802 16.58 67.17 -18.83
N GLU A 803 17.54 68.11 -18.89
CA GLU A 803 18.98 67.83 -18.88
C GLU A 803 19.38 67.15 -17.56
N ILE A 804 20.31 66.18 -17.69
CA ILE A 804 20.77 65.19 -16.69
C ILE A 804 21.24 65.81 -15.37
#